data_AF-A0A727AH30-F1
#
_entry.id   AF-A0A727AH30-F1
#
_cell.length_a   1.000
_cell.length_b   1.000
_cell.length_c   1.000
_cell.angle_alpha   90.00
_cell.angle_beta   90.00
_cell.angle_gamma   90.00
#
_symmetry.space_group_name_H-M   'P 1'
#
loop_
_entity.id
_entity.type
_entity.pdbx_description
1 polymer ?
#
loop_
_entity_poly.entity_id
_entity_poly.type
_entity_poly.pdbx_seq_one_letter_code
_entity_poly.pdbx_strand_id
1 'polypeptide(L)'
;MSKEAKPKLIKPQTREINVTQISNAIDDSTRTVEIAFMSEEPVVRDIDGTLYNEIILTTPDNVDLSRLNNGGALLYNHNMDWLIGVVENARIDEDRVGRALVRFSTGTFADQKYKQVQEAVLTKISFGYNILDYYFEGNNLIVTRVQPYEISFVSVPADDSVGVGRSLNTEENNAYKDYLKMDEKDIQEVQEPVEQEAVLEPVEETVEAETETKAEESVEEIVVPEVEVEVELEVERQLQEAKDALKVAQRTIEVESELEEVRKQLQAIEDAKAEQLNKERIREIESIAKVFEVDPSEAINTNVSVEDFKRGIETQKEKSNKNLNVKDDNKMKQKRTIDALVEFAKGDHNALNDLEMGSRGYAIAEGEFALARANTTTVTAAGAIQTEYSDDFIRPLLAESILGRLGLEVLTGMNNREFTIPRLTSLDDKASFKFYNEGEAIAETVANFDNVVLKPRLFAGAIPVTKSLMLSSPDIGTWVQRALLENVANSLEKEVIAEVEATATKMETAASGTLSDADIEAALQKLLEANIRSRECVAIVSPQMYARLRQTAFLSNVAGVALAQGMRFSDSQWLCEEMPLIVSTFVADDTILMGNFSFVTIANWIGSTLDVDTTTYRSSLTTVFRNYHYLDIVQKHPESVIQLKVKA
;
A
#
# COMPACT_ATOMS: atom_id res chain seq x y z
N MET A 1 -34.71 50.20 -19.93
CA MET A 1 -35.41 49.06 -19.29
C MET A 1 -35.11 47.81 -20.11
N SER A 2 -34.05 47.07 -19.76
CA SER A 2 -33.86 45.70 -20.25
C SER A 2 -34.87 44.77 -19.57
N LYS A 3 -35.18 43.63 -20.21
CA LYS A 3 -35.97 42.56 -19.59
C LYS A 3 -35.02 41.60 -18.88
N GLU A 4 -35.18 41.41 -17.59
CA GLU A 4 -34.46 40.38 -16.84
C GLU A 4 -34.97 39.00 -17.25
N ALA A 5 -34.04 38.10 -17.61
CA ALA A 5 -34.37 36.70 -17.87
C ALA A 5 -34.39 35.95 -16.54
N LYS A 6 -35.53 35.33 -16.20
CA LYS A 6 -35.61 34.46 -15.01
C LYS A 6 -34.78 33.18 -15.25
N PRO A 7 -33.99 32.71 -14.27
CA PRO A 7 -33.29 31.45 -14.39
C PRO A 7 -34.28 30.29 -14.54
N LYS A 8 -34.00 29.35 -15.45
CA LYS A 8 -34.76 28.10 -15.53
C LYS A 8 -34.42 27.23 -14.31
N LEU A 9 -35.45 26.70 -13.66
CA LEU A 9 -35.28 25.69 -12.62
C LEU A 9 -34.66 24.43 -13.23
N ILE A 10 -33.51 24.02 -12.71
CA ILE A 10 -32.90 22.72 -13.01
C ILE A 10 -33.81 21.66 -12.38
N LYS A 11 -34.25 20.66 -13.17
CA LYS A 11 -35.00 19.52 -12.63
C LYS A 11 -34.08 18.70 -11.71
N PRO A 12 -34.56 18.14 -10.59
CA PRO A 12 -33.77 17.18 -9.82
C PRO A 12 -33.42 15.97 -10.70
N GLN A 13 -32.14 15.64 -10.79
CA GLN A 13 -31.68 14.42 -11.49
C GLN A 13 -31.82 13.22 -10.54
N THR A 14 -32.92 12.48 -10.66
CA THR A 14 -33.10 11.20 -9.99
C THR A 14 -32.34 10.11 -10.75
N ARG A 15 -31.17 9.71 -10.24
CA ARG A 15 -30.50 8.48 -10.68
C ARG A 15 -31.22 7.28 -10.06
N GLU A 16 -32.17 6.70 -10.79
CA GLU A 16 -32.70 5.37 -10.46
C GLU A 16 -31.67 4.30 -10.88
N ILE A 17 -31.46 3.28 -10.04
CA ILE A 17 -30.59 2.15 -10.36
C ILE A 17 -31.40 1.14 -11.17
N ASN A 18 -30.96 0.82 -12.39
CA ASN A 18 -31.55 -0.23 -13.21
C ASN A 18 -31.26 -1.62 -12.62
N VAL A 19 -32.09 -2.03 -11.65
CA VAL A 19 -32.02 -3.36 -11.00
C VAL A 19 -32.02 -4.50 -12.03
N THR A 20 -32.69 -4.30 -13.17
CA THR A 20 -32.74 -5.23 -14.31
C THR A 20 -31.40 -5.50 -14.98
N GLN A 21 -30.45 -4.54 -14.99
CA GLN A 21 -29.11 -4.76 -15.54
C GLN A 21 -28.23 -5.55 -14.56
N ILE A 22 -28.50 -5.45 -13.25
CA ILE A 22 -27.79 -6.22 -12.21
C ILE A 22 -28.26 -7.67 -12.19
N SER A 23 -29.58 -7.93 -12.31
CA SER A 23 -30.13 -9.30 -12.34
C SER A 23 -29.64 -10.13 -13.53
N ASN A 24 -29.33 -9.49 -14.66
CA ASN A 24 -28.81 -10.16 -15.85
C ASN A 24 -27.31 -10.44 -15.77
N ALA A 25 -26.59 -9.79 -14.86
CA ALA A 25 -25.14 -9.92 -14.69
C ALA A 25 -24.73 -10.96 -13.63
N ILE A 26 -25.67 -11.70 -13.03
CA ILE A 26 -25.42 -12.67 -11.95
C ILE A 26 -26.05 -14.02 -12.30
N ASP A 27 -25.26 -15.08 -12.34
CA ASP A 27 -25.76 -16.47 -12.37
C ASP A 27 -25.55 -17.13 -11.00
N ASP A 28 -26.65 -17.33 -10.28
CA ASP A 28 -26.70 -17.97 -8.96
C ASP A 28 -26.38 -19.48 -9.02
N SER A 29 -26.52 -20.12 -10.19
CA SER A 29 -26.25 -21.56 -10.35
C SER A 29 -24.75 -21.89 -10.41
N THR A 30 -23.94 -21.00 -11.02
CA THR A 30 -22.48 -21.09 -11.03
C THR A 30 -21.79 -20.19 -10.01
N ARG A 31 -22.55 -19.27 -9.38
CA ARG A 31 -22.05 -18.16 -8.54
C ARG A 31 -21.08 -17.23 -9.28
N THR A 32 -21.32 -17.05 -10.58
CA THR A 32 -20.57 -16.11 -11.43
C THR A 32 -21.25 -14.75 -11.51
N VAL A 33 -20.45 -13.71 -11.72
CA VAL A 33 -20.90 -12.33 -11.95
C VAL A 33 -20.10 -11.75 -13.12
N GLU A 34 -20.78 -11.16 -14.11
CA GLU A 34 -20.13 -10.38 -15.16
C GLU A 34 -19.98 -8.92 -14.72
N ILE A 35 -18.76 -8.39 -14.90
CA ILE A 35 -18.35 -7.10 -14.38
C ILE A 35 -17.61 -6.27 -15.44
N ALA A 36 -17.78 -4.95 -15.43
CA ALA A 36 -16.78 -4.04 -15.97
C ALA A 36 -15.75 -3.73 -14.87
N PHE A 37 -14.46 -3.71 -15.20
CA PHE A 37 -13.37 -3.45 -14.23
C PHE A 37 -12.38 -2.36 -14.68
N MET A 38 -12.31 -2.03 -15.97
CA MET A 38 -11.35 -1.06 -16.54
C MET A 38 -12.06 -0.19 -17.60
N SER A 39 -11.71 1.09 -17.67
CA SER A 39 -12.15 2.05 -18.68
C SER A 39 -11.03 3.07 -18.99
N GLU A 40 -11.26 3.95 -19.97
CA GLU A 40 -10.38 5.09 -20.28
C GLU A 40 -10.74 6.39 -19.49
N GLU A 41 -11.61 6.31 -18.47
CA GLU A 41 -12.01 7.50 -17.67
C GLU A 41 -10.82 8.05 -16.85
N PRO A 42 -10.52 9.37 -16.90
CA PRO A 42 -9.32 9.91 -16.25
C PRO A 42 -9.35 9.85 -14.71
N VAL A 43 -8.38 9.15 -14.12
CA VAL A 43 -8.23 8.99 -12.66
C VAL A 43 -7.17 9.95 -12.12
N VAL A 44 -7.52 10.78 -11.13
CA VAL A 44 -6.56 11.72 -10.52
C VAL A 44 -5.57 10.98 -9.62
N ARG A 45 -4.27 11.18 -9.85
CA ARG A 45 -3.15 10.69 -9.05
C ARG A 45 -2.32 11.83 -8.49
N ASP A 46 -1.86 11.68 -7.25
CA ASP A 46 -0.82 12.51 -6.66
C ASP A 46 0.53 11.80 -6.86
N ILE A 47 1.47 12.45 -7.53
CA ILE A 47 2.85 12.00 -7.73
C ILE A 47 3.76 13.13 -7.26
N ASP A 48 4.52 12.88 -6.19
CA ASP A 48 5.43 13.84 -5.53
C ASP A 48 4.81 15.23 -5.26
N GLY A 49 3.52 15.28 -4.89
CA GLY A 49 2.77 16.50 -4.59
C GLY A 49 2.19 17.22 -5.81
N THR A 50 2.27 16.60 -6.99
CA THR A 50 1.71 17.12 -8.26
C THR A 50 0.56 16.23 -8.73
N LEU A 51 -0.56 16.85 -9.10
CA LEU A 51 -1.74 16.14 -9.57
C LEU A 51 -1.66 15.87 -11.09
N TYR A 52 -1.77 14.59 -11.45
CA TYR A 52 -1.83 14.09 -12.82
C TYR A 52 -3.15 13.35 -13.06
N ASN A 53 -3.65 13.40 -14.29
CA ASN A 53 -4.76 12.57 -14.73
C ASN A 53 -4.20 11.30 -15.38
N GLU A 54 -4.30 10.15 -14.71
CA GLU A 54 -3.97 8.86 -15.28
C GLU A 54 -5.06 8.43 -16.27
N ILE A 55 -4.67 8.10 -17.49
CA ILE A 55 -5.53 7.59 -18.55
C ILE A 55 -4.93 6.28 -19.05
N ILE A 56 -5.68 5.18 -18.95
CA ILE A 56 -5.23 3.85 -19.35
C ILE A 56 -5.84 3.51 -20.72
N LEU A 57 -4.98 3.35 -21.74
CA LEU A 57 -5.44 3.00 -23.08
C LEU A 57 -6.01 1.58 -23.09
N THR A 58 -7.33 1.47 -23.23
CA THR A 58 -8.08 0.23 -23.01
C THR A 58 -8.35 -0.44 -24.36
N THR A 59 -7.29 -0.96 -24.95
CA THR A 59 -7.25 -1.64 -26.25
C THR A 59 -6.51 -2.98 -26.16
N PRO A 60 -6.81 -3.98 -27.02
CA PRO A 60 -6.25 -5.33 -26.89
C PRO A 60 -4.72 -5.42 -26.92
N ASP A 61 -4.03 -4.57 -27.68
CA ASP A 61 -2.56 -4.57 -27.78
C ASP A 61 -1.86 -3.95 -26.56
N ASN A 62 -2.59 -3.11 -25.81
CA ASN A 62 -2.10 -2.29 -24.72
C ASN A 62 -2.31 -2.95 -23.34
N VAL A 63 -3.30 -3.84 -23.21
CA VAL A 63 -3.66 -4.50 -21.94
C VAL A 63 -3.28 -5.98 -21.95
N ASP A 64 -2.23 -6.35 -21.20
CA ASP A 64 -1.83 -7.74 -21.00
C ASP A 64 -2.73 -8.43 -19.95
N LEU A 65 -3.79 -9.08 -20.43
CA LEU A 65 -4.74 -9.84 -19.61
C LEU A 65 -4.28 -11.27 -19.26
N SER A 66 -3.05 -11.68 -19.63
CA SER A 66 -2.56 -13.06 -19.40
C SER A 66 -2.62 -13.47 -17.93
N ARG A 67 -2.33 -12.53 -17.02
CA ARG A 67 -2.29 -12.76 -15.57
C ARG A 67 -3.67 -12.87 -14.92
N LEU A 68 -4.69 -12.21 -15.48
CA LEU A 68 -6.08 -12.37 -15.04
C LEU A 68 -6.70 -13.66 -15.60
N ASN A 69 -6.44 -13.99 -16.87
CA ASN A 69 -6.94 -15.21 -17.50
C ASN A 69 -6.27 -16.50 -16.98
N ASN A 70 -5.12 -16.39 -16.30
CA ASN A 70 -4.49 -17.49 -15.57
C ASN A 70 -5.08 -17.70 -14.15
N GLY A 71 -6.38 -17.44 -13.96
CA GLY A 71 -7.05 -17.56 -12.66
C GLY A 71 -6.72 -16.44 -11.68
N GLY A 72 -6.86 -15.18 -12.12
CA GLY A 72 -6.59 -13.99 -11.31
C GLY A 72 -7.40 -13.95 -10.00
N ALA A 73 -6.85 -13.33 -8.96
CA ALA A 73 -7.53 -13.23 -7.67
C ALA A 73 -8.71 -12.25 -7.72
N LEU A 74 -9.83 -12.61 -7.09
CA LEU A 74 -10.91 -11.67 -6.76
C LEU A 74 -10.84 -11.33 -5.26
N LEU A 75 -10.52 -10.07 -4.94
CA LEU A 75 -10.26 -9.59 -3.58
C LEU A 75 -11.37 -8.65 -3.06
N TYR A 76 -11.37 -8.33 -1.77
CA TYR A 76 -12.17 -7.24 -1.19
C TYR A 76 -11.27 -6.11 -0.66
N ASN A 77 -11.54 -4.86 -1.06
CA ASN A 77 -10.75 -3.67 -0.74
C ASN A 77 -9.22 -3.82 -1.01
N HIS A 78 -8.83 -4.47 -2.11
CA HIS A 78 -7.44 -4.76 -2.50
C HIS A 78 -6.59 -5.53 -1.46
N ASN A 79 -7.20 -6.05 -0.39
CA ASN A 79 -6.47 -6.79 0.62
C ASN A 79 -6.22 -8.23 0.15
N MET A 80 -4.95 -8.61 0.02
CA MET A 80 -4.52 -9.94 -0.45
C MET A 80 -4.92 -11.08 0.51
N ASP A 81 -5.13 -10.78 1.80
CA ASP A 81 -5.67 -11.74 2.77
C ASP A 81 -7.19 -11.99 2.59
N TRP A 82 -7.89 -11.11 1.86
CA TRP A 82 -9.34 -11.11 1.71
C TRP A 82 -9.78 -11.60 0.32
N LEU A 83 -9.27 -12.78 -0.05
CA LEU A 83 -9.70 -13.53 -1.23
C LEU A 83 -11.18 -13.94 -1.11
N ILE A 84 -12.02 -13.44 -2.02
CA ILE A 84 -13.46 -13.76 -2.10
C ILE A 84 -13.80 -14.69 -3.26
N GLY A 85 -12.97 -14.77 -4.30
CA GLY A 85 -13.24 -15.59 -5.49
C GLY A 85 -12.06 -15.65 -6.47
N VAL A 86 -12.37 -15.98 -7.72
CA VAL A 86 -11.41 -16.08 -8.83
C VAL A 86 -11.98 -15.47 -10.11
N VAL A 87 -11.12 -14.88 -10.94
CA VAL A 87 -11.43 -14.45 -12.31
C VAL A 87 -11.37 -15.67 -13.23
N GLU A 88 -12.47 -15.97 -13.93
CA GLU A 88 -12.53 -17.12 -14.86
C GLU A 88 -12.22 -16.70 -16.31
N ASN A 89 -12.57 -15.47 -16.67
CA ASN A 89 -12.26 -14.87 -17.96
C ASN A 89 -12.16 -13.35 -17.82
N ALA A 90 -11.23 -12.72 -18.56
CA ALA A 90 -11.13 -11.28 -18.73
C ALA A 90 -10.86 -10.95 -20.20
N ARG A 91 -11.50 -9.90 -20.71
CA ARG A 91 -11.44 -9.44 -22.11
C ARG A 91 -11.50 -7.91 -22.19
N ILE A 92 -11.03 -7.35 -23.30
CA ILE A 92 -11.31 -5.97 -23.71
C ILE A 92 -12.31 -6.04 -24.86
N ASP A 93 -13.42 -5.31 -24.75
CA ASP A 93 -14.46 -5.25 -25.80
C ASP A 93 -14.32 -3.96 -26.64
N GLU A 94 -15.04 -3.90 -27.77
CA GLU A 94 -14.96 -2.81 -28.77
C GLU A 94 -15.29 -1.41 -28.22
N ASP A 95 -16.06 -1.31 -27.14
CA ASP A 95 -16.39 -0.05 -26.47
C ASP A 95 -15.27 0.48 -25.55
N ARG A 96 -14.08 -0.13 -25.60
CA ARG A 96 -12.90 0.17 -24.77
C ARG A 96 -13.16 0.02 -23.27
N VAL A 97 -13.94 -0.99 -22.91
CA VAL A 97 -14.19 -1.39 -21.53
C VAL A 97 -13.60 -2.77 -21.29
N GLY A 98 -12.79 -2.89 -20.23
CA GLY A 98 -12.33 -4.18 -19.75
C GLY A 98 -13.43 -4.87 -18.95
N ARG A 99 -13.86 -6.05 -19.42
CA ARG A 99 -14.90 -6.88 -18.78
C ARG A 99 -14.35 -8.22 -18.32
N ALA A 100 -14.89 -8.73 -17.23
CA ALA A 100 -14.50 -10.02 -16.68
C ALA A 100 -15.71 -10.82 -16.17
N LEU A 101 -15.58 -12.14 -16.22
CA LEU A 101 -16.48 -13.09 -15.54
C LEU A 101 -15.75 -13.60 -14.30
N VAL A 102 -16.34 -13.38 -13.11
CA VAL A 102 -15.71 -13.71 -11.83
C VAL A 102 -16.60 -14.61 -10.99
N ARG A 103 -16.03 -15.65 -10.37
CA ARG A 103 -16.76 -16.64 -9.57
C ARG A 103 -16.45 -16.51 -8.09
N PHE A 104 -17.50 -16.39 -7.28
CA PHE A 104 -17.38 -16.32 -5.82
C PHE A 104 -17.09 -17.68 -5.20
N SER A 105 -16.17 -17.70 -4.23
CA SER A 105 -15.90 -18.89 -3.41
C SER A 105 -17.03 -19.15 -2.41
N THR A 106 -17.12 -20.38 -1.90
CA THR A 106 -18.10 -20.83 -0.89
C THR A 106 -17.64 -20.62 0.56
N GLY A 107 -16.68 -19.72 0.79
CA GLY A 107 -16.24 -19.34 2.14
C GLY A 107 -17.25 -18.40 2.80
N THR A 108 -17.39 -18.45 4.12
CA THR A 108 -18.38 -17.66 4.89
C THR A 108 -18.28 -16.14 4.66
N PHE A 109 -17.07 -15.61 4.47
CA PHE A 109 -16.84 -14.21 4.12
C PHE A 109 -17.27 -13.90 2.68
N ALA A 110 -16.94 -14.77 1.72
CA ALA A 110 -17.34 -14.64 0.33
C ALA A 110 -18.87 -14.79 0.15
N ASP A 111 -19.54 -15.64 0.92
CA ASP A 111 -21.01 -15.73 0.98
C ASP A 111 -21.66 -14.42 1.44
N GLN A 112 -21.07 -13.74 2.43
CA GLN A 112 -21.56 -12.41 2.87
C GLN A 112 -21.38 -11.36 1.77
N LYS A 113 -20.24 -11.37 1.07
CA LYS A 113 -19.98 -10.45 -0.05
C LYS A 113 -20.85 -10.74 -1.27
N TYR A 114 -21.06 -12.00 -1.60
CA TYR A 114 -21.95 -12.41 -2.70
C TYR A 114 -23.40 -11.95 -2.45
N LYS A 115 -23.91 -12.08 -1.22
CA LYS A 115 -25.23 -11.51 -0.85
C LYS A 115 -25.27 -10.00 -1.00
N GLN A 116 -24.22 -9.28 -0.60
CA GLN A 116 -24.13 -7.82 -0.80
C GLN A 116 -24.08 -7.42 -2.29
N VAL A 117 -23.61 -8.29 -3.18
CA VAL A 117 -23.72 -8.10 -4.64
C VAL A 117 -25.15 -8.36 -5.13
N GLN A 118 -25.79 -9.45 -4.68
CA GLN A 118 -27.19 -9.79 -5.01
C GLN A 118 -28.19 -8.72 -4.51
N GLU A 119 -27.91 -8.09 -3.36
CA GLU A 119 -28.67 -6.97 -2.80
C GLU A 119 -28.38 -5.62 -3.49
N ALA A 120 -27.52 -5.59 -4.52
CA ALA A 120 -27.03 -4.39 -5.21
C ALA A 120 -26.34 -3.35 -4.30
N VAL A 121 -25.86 -3.76 -3.12
CA VAL A 121 -25.12 -2.92 -2.15
C VAL A 121 -23.65 -2.81 -2.51
N LEU A 122 -23.05 -3.89 -3.04
CA LEU A 122 -21.63 -3.99 -3.37
C LEU A 122 -21.43 -4.14 -4.89
N THR A 123 -21.70 -3.07 -5.63
CA THR A 123 -21.63 -3.02 -7.10
C THR A 123 -20.33 -2.41 -7.65
N LYS A 124 -19.52 -1.80 -6.79
CA LYS A 124 -18.33 -1.02 -7.13
C LYS A 124 -17.05 -1.87 -7.18
N ILE A 125 -16.22 -1.60 -8.16
CA ILE A 125 -15.07 -2.44 -8.55
C ILE A 125 -13.85 -1.57 -8.82
N SER A 126 -12.68 -2.11 -8.52
CA SER A 126 -11.35 -1.55 -8.80
C SER A 126 -10.41 -2.71 -9.15
N PHE A 127 -9.21 -2.45 -9.66
CA PHE A 127 -8.24 -3.49 -10.03
C PHE A 127 -6.81 -3.08 -9.73
N GLY A 128 -5.96 -4.07 -9.43
CA GLY A 128 -4.53 -3.90 -9.26
C GLY A 128 -3.80 -4.22 -10.57
N TYR A 129 -2.83 -3.40 -10.95
CA TYR A 129 -2.09 -3.54 -12.21
C TYR A 129 -0.64 -3.07 -12.10
N ASN A 130 0.21 -3.59 -12.98
CA ASN A 130 1.56 -3.09 -13.21
C ASN A 130 1.56 -2.21 -14.47
N ILE A 131 2.10 -0.99 -14.38
CA ILE A 131 2.43 -0.18 -15.56
C ILE A 131 3.69 -0.78 -16.20
N LEU A 132 3.64 -1.02 -17.51
CA LEU A 132 4.76 -1.55 -18.30
C LEU A 132 5.37 -0.50 -19.23
N ASP A 133 4.56 0.43 -19.74
CA ASP A 133 4.97 1.57 -20.56
C ASP A 133 3.99 2.74 -20.39
N TYR A 134 4.49 3.97 -20.45
CA TYR A 134 3.71 5.20 -20.29
C TYR A 134 4.46 6.43 -20.84
N TYR A 135 3.71 7.52 -21.09
CA TYR A 135 4.28 8.85 -21.32
C TYR A 135 3.43 9.95 -20.67
N PHE A 136 3.99 11.16 -20.59
CA PHE A 136 3.28 12.35 -20.10
C PHE A 136 2.91 13.28 -21.25
N GLU A 137 1.65 13.73 -21.26
CA GLU A 137 1.16 14.81 -22.13
C GLU A 137 0.58 15.93 -21.25
N GLY A 138 1.42 16.92 -20.91
CA GLY A 138 1.08 17.98 -19.98
C GLY A 138 0.80 17.44 -18.57
N ASN A 139 -0.46 17.55 -18.11
CA ASN A 139 -0.93 16.99 -16.84
C ASN A 139 -1.52 15.57 -16.98
N ASN A 140 -1.57 14.99 -18.18
CA ASN A 140 -2.07 13.64 -18.38
C ASN A 140 -0.91 12.63 -18.34
N LEU A 141 -1.07 11.58 -17.54
CA LEU A 141 -0.22 10.39 -17.54
C LEU A 141 -0.92 9.33 -18.40
N ILE A 142 -0.44 9.13 -19.62
CA ILE A 142 -1.04 8.20 -20.57
C ILE A 142 -0.29 6.87 -20.47
N VAL A 143 -0.96 5.86 -19.93
CA VAL A 143 -0.44 4.50 -19.78
C VAL A 143 -0.65 3.76 -21.09
N THR A 144 0.44 3.54 -21.82
CA THR A 144 0.46 2.86 -23.12
C THR A 144 0.51 1.35 -23.00
N ARG A 145 1.07 0.79 -21.92
CA ARG A 145 1.04 -0.66 -21.69
C ARG A 145 0.85 -1.00 -20.22
N VAL A 146 -0.08 -1.90 -19.94
CA VAL A 146 -0.49 -2.29 -18.58
C VAL A 146 -0.71 -3.80 -18.45
N GLN A 147 -0.41 -4.37 -17.28
CA GLN A 147 -0.72 -5.76 -16.93
C GLN A 147 -1.54 -5.81 -15.63
N PRO A 148 -2.88 -5.92 -15.72
CA PRO A 148 -3.74 -6.20 -14.57
C PRO A 148 -3.40 -7.54 -13.88
N TYR A 149 -3.44 -7.57 -12.55
CA TYR A 149 -3.00 -8.72 -11.75
C TYR A 149 -4.01 -9.21 -10.70
N GLU A 150 -4.97 -8.38 -10.28
CA GLU A 150 -6.10 -8.75 -9.42
C GLU A 150 -7.29 -7.81 -9.66
N ILE A 151 -8.51 -8.27 -9.37
CA ILE A 151 -9.72 -7.45 -9.39
C ILE A 151 -10.31 -7.44 -7.97
N SER A 152 -10.77 -6.28 -7.51
CA SER A 152 -11.35 -6.14 -6.17
C SER A 152 -12.72 -5.46 -6.17
N PHE A 153 -13.64 -6.03 -5.38
CA PHE A 153 -14.86 -5.35 -4.96
C PHE A 153 -14.53 -4.34 -3.85
N VAL A 154 -14.98 -3.10 -4.03
CA VAL A 154 -14.59 -1.96 -3.18
C VAL A 154 -15.79 -1.12 -2.74
N SER A 155 -15.68 -0.41 -1.61
CA SER A 155 -16.71 0.56 -1.18
C SER A 155 -16.64 1.89 -1.94
N VAL A 156 -15.43 2.31 -2.33
CA VAL A 156 -15.13 3.52 -3.09
C VAL A 156 -14.07 3.17 -4.14
N PRO A 157 -14.41 3.19 -5.44
CA PRO A 157 -13.44 2.95 -6.51
C PRO A 157 -12.72 4.25 -6.89
N ALA A 158 -11.64 4.12 -7.65
CA ALA A 158 -11.00 5.26 -8.33
C ALA A 158 -11.82 5.71 -9.56
N ASP A 159 -12.43 4.74 -10.26
CA ASP A 159 -13.31 4.94 -11.42
C ASP A 159 -14.76 4.52 -11.04
N ASP A 160 -15.73 5.43 -11.15
CA ASP A 160 -17.16 5.15 -10.90
C ASP A 160 -17.98 4.98 -12.20
N SER A 161 -17.32 4.76 -13.34
CA SER A 161 -17.95 4.30 -14.59
C SER A 161 -18.10 2.77 -14.66
N VAL A 162 -17.20 2.03 -14.00
CA VAL A 162 -17.12 0.55 -13.98
C VAL A 162 -17.87 -0.09 -12.80
N GLY A 163 -18.19 -1.39 -12.88
CA GLY A 163 -18.90 -2.12 -11.82
C GLY A 163 -19.85 -3.22 -12.31
N VAL A 164 -20.60 -3.81 -11.37
CA VAL A 164 -21.69 -4.78 -11.63
C VAL A 164 -22.89 -4.06 -12.27
N GLY A 165 -23.46 -4.64 -13.32
CA GLY A 165 -24.60 -4.06 -14.06
C GLY A 165 -24.25 -2.83 -14.92
N ARG A 166 -23.04 -2.26 -14.75
CA ARG A 166 -22.42 -1.29 -15.66
C ARG A 166 -21.78 -1.96 -16.89
N SER A 167 -21.74 -3.30 -16.92
CA SER A 167 -21.24 -4.11 -18.03
C SER A 167 -22.11 -4.04 -19.30
N LEU A 168 -23.43 -3.87 -19.20
CA LEU A 168 -24.35 -4.02 -20.34
C LEU A 168 -24.77 -2.67 -20.95
N ASN A 169 -23.98 -2.17 -21.90
CA ASN A 169 -24.34 -1.07 -22.80
C ASN A 169 -24.68 -1.62 -24.21
N THR A 170 -25.98 -1.87 -24.47
CA THR A 170 -26.47 -2.22 -25.82
C THR A 170 -27.11 -0.98 -26.46
N GLU A 171 -26.33 -0.28 -27.30
CA GLU A 171 -26.63 0.82 -28.25
C GLU A 171 -27.57 2.02 -27.87
N GLU A 172 -28.60 1.88 -27.05
CA GLU A 172 -29.69 2.86 -26.92
C GLU A 172 -29.30 4.21 -26.26
N ASN A 173 -28.11 4.33 -25.68
CA ASN A 173 -27.72 5.48 -24.83
C ASN A 173 -26.93 6.60 -25.54
N ASN A 174 -26.84 6.59 -26.87
CA ASN A 174 -26.11 7.60 -27.66
C ASN A 174 -26.70 9.03 -27.64
N ALA A 175 -27.77 9.28 -26.88
CA ALA A 175 -28.44 10.59 -26.78
C ALA A 175 -27.72 11.64 -25.88
N TYR A 176 -26.66 11.26 -25.15
CA TYR A 176 -26.03 12.13 -24.14
C TYR A 176 -24.73 12.84 -24.58
N LYS A 177 -24.09 12.45 -25.70
CA LYS A 177 -22.79 13.01 -26.12
C LYS A 177 -22.86 14.41 -26.76
N ASP A 178 -24.04 14.92 -27.10
CA ASP A 178 -24.19 16.24 -27.75
C ASP A 178 -24.00 17.44 -26.81
N TYR A 179 -24.09 17.26 -25.48
CA TYR A 179 -24.13 18.38 -24.54
C TYR A 179 -22.77 18.93 -24.09
N LEU A 180 -21.65 18.33 -24.52
CA LEU A 180 -20.31 18.89 -24.26
C LEU A 180 -19.74 19.74 -25.43
N LYS A 181 -20.40 19.79 -26.60
CA LYS A 181 -19.95 20.57 -27.77
C LYS A 181 -20.31 22.06 -27.69
N MET A 182 -20.07 22.69 -26.53
CA MET A 182 -20.45 24.08 -26.26
C MET A 182 -19.39 24.90 -25.51
N ASP A 183 -18.09 24.69 -25.77
CA ASP A 183 -17.04 25.69 -25.43
C ASP A 183 -15.93 25.87 -26.51
N GLU A 184 -16.05 25.25 -27.70
CA GLU A 184 -15.16 25.51 -28.84
C GLU A 184 -15.69 26.62 -29.76
N LYS A 185 -15.73 27.87 -29.27
CA LYS A 185 -16.13 29.05 -30.07
C LYS A 185 -15.28 30.29 -29.81
N ASP A 186 -13.96 30.19 -30.05
CA ASP A 186 -13.08 31.37 -30.13
C ASP A 186 -11.91 31.24 -31.14
N ILE A 187 -12.09 30.46 -32.20
CA ILE A 187 -11.27 30.54 -33.43
C ILE A 187 -12.20 30.51 -34.65
N GLN A 188 -12.17 31.55 -35.49
CA GLN A 188 -12.88 31.61 -36.78
C GLN A 188 -11.91 31.79 -37.95
N GLU A 189 -12.18 31.03 -39.03
CA GLU A 189 -11.79 31.27 -40.43
C GLU A 189 -10.26 31.20 -40.72
N VAL A 190 -9.80 30.49 -41.77
CA VAL A 190 -10.21 30.64 -43.19
C VAL A 190 -10.45 29.30 -43.93
N GLN A 191 -11.69 29.12 -44.38
CA GLN A 191 -12.18 28.57 -45.67
C GLN A 191 -11.39 27.47 -46.43
N GLU A 192 -11.92 26.22 -46.41
CA GLU A 192 -12.69 25.54 -47.49
C GLU A 192 -12.27 25.59 -48.99
N PRO A 193 -12.74 24.64 -49.86
CA PRO A 193 -13.02 23.19 -49.67
C PRO A 193 -12.68 22.35 -50.96
N VAL A 194 -13.56 21.40 -51.36
CA VAL A 194 -13.58 20.51 -52.56
C VAL A 194 -12.78 19.19 -52.37
N GLU A 195 -13.41 18.10 -51.89
CA GLU A 195 -14.26 17.11 -52.60
C GLU A 195 -13.45 16.10 -53.48
N GLN A 196 -13.77 14.80 -53.58
CA GLN A 196 -14.98 14.06 -53.18
C GLN A 196 -14.70 12.56 -52.89
N GLU A 197 -15.75 11.85 -52.47
CA GLU A 197 -15.98 10.39 -52.36
C GLU A 197 -15.40 9.52 -53.52
N ALA A 198 -15.27 8.18 -53.49
CA ALA A 198 -15.16 7.08 -52.50
C ALA A 198 -14.91 5.76 -53.33
N VAL A 199 -15.20 4.47 -53.02
CA VAL A 199 -15.84 3.71 -51.92
C VAL A 199 -15.49 2.19 -52.05
N LEU A 200 -15.75 1.39 -50.99
CA LEU A 200 -15.90 -0.10 -50.93
C LEU A 200 -14.69 -1.06 -51.06
N GLU A 201 -14.63 -1.97 -50.07
CA GLU A 201 -14.00 -3.32 -50.01
C GLU A 201 -14.88 -4.37 -50.78
N PRO A 202 -14.69 -5.73 -50.79
CA PRO A 202 -13.85 -6.56 -49.88
C PRO A 202 -13.20 -7.91 -50.37
N VAL A 203 -12.22 -8.38 -49.56
CA VAL A 203 -12.02 -9.78 -49.04
C VAL A 203 -11.58 -10.98 -49.92
N GLU A 204 -10.96 -11.98 -49.24
CA GLU A 204 -10.59 -13.38 -49.61
C GLU A 204 -9.33 -13.57 -50.51
N GLU A 205 -8.25 -14.24 -50.06
CA GLU A 205 -7.99 -15.71 -49.88
C GLU A 205 -7.57 -16.45 -51.18
N THR A 206 -6.72 -17.49 -51.25
CA THR A 206 -5.77 -18.17 -50.33
C THR A 206 -4.74 -19.03 -51.14
N VAL A 207 -3.62 -19.43 -50.52
CA VAL A 207 -2.85 -20.71 -50.71
C VAL A 207 -2.06 -21.00 -52.03
N GLU A 208 -0.79 -21.42 -51.83
CA GLU A 208 0.08 -22.48 -52.45
C GLU A 208 -0.30 -23.18 -53.79
N ALA A 209 0.60 -23.80 -54.59
CA ALA A 209 2.08 -23.78 -54.79
C ALA A 209 2.44 -24.73 -56.00
N GLU A 210 3.72 -24.86 -56.34
CA GLU A 210 4.32 -25.93 -57.21
C GLU A 210 3.90 -25.99 -58.72
N THR A 211 4.53 -26.73 -59.66
CA THR A 211 5.95 -27.12 -59.91
C THR A 211 6.21 -27.28 -61.44
N GLU A 212 7.47 -27.59 -61.80
CA GLU A 212 8.13 -27.60 -63.12
C GLU A 212 7.81 -28.72 -64.18
N THR A 213 8.12 -28.41 -65.46
CA THR A 213 8.77 -29.24 -66.53
C THR A 213 8.02 -30.07 -67.62
N LYS A 214 8.74 -30.19 -68.78
CA LYS A 214 8.64 -31.10 -69.96
C LYS A 214 7.57 -30.79 -71.03
N ALA A 215 7.84 -30.83 -72.36
CA ALA A 215 8.48 -31.81 -73.29
C ALA A 215 7.50 -32.95 -73.70
N GLU A 216 7.52 -33.57 -74.90
CA GLU A 216 8.59 -33.80 -75.90
C GLU A 216 8.04 -34.17 -77.33
N GLU A 217 8.89 -34.72 -78.21
CA GLU A 217 8.83 -35.00 -79.69
C GLU A 217 7.66 -35.78 -80.37
N SER A 218 7.57 -35.69 -81.72
CA SER A 218 7.48 -36.80 -82.73
C SER A 218 7.45 -36.25 -84.20
N VAL A 219 8.24 -36.69 -85.20
CA VAL A 219 8.22 -37.95 -86.02
C VAL A 219 7.00 -38.00 -86.98
N GLU A 220 7.09 -38.28 -88.30
CA GLU A 220 7.98 -39.20 -89.07
C GLU A 220 8.63 -38.62 -90.38
N GLU A 221 8.59 -39.30 -91.53
CA GLU A 221 9.70 -39.35 -92.56
C GLU A 221 9.26 -39.47 -94.06
N ILE A 222 10.23 -39.59 -95.00
CA ILE A 222 10.25 -40.26 -96.35
C ILE A 222 10.68 -39.41 -97.59
N VAL A 223 11.76 -39.86 -98.26
CA VAL A 223 12.47 -39.34 -99.46
C VAL A 223 11.72 -39.49 -100.82
N VAL A 224 12.02 -38.74 -101.92
CA VAL A 224 13.17 -38.83 -102.88
C VAL A 224 13.37 -37.55 -103.76
N PRO A 225 14.49 -37.37 -104.52
CA PRO A 225 15.03 -36.03 -104.87
C PRO A 225 15.06 -35.64 -106.38
N GLU A 226 15.56 -34.42 -106.67
CA GLU A 226 16.58 -34.03 -107.69
C GLU A 226 16.30 -32.67 -108.43
N VAL A 227 17.37 -32.03 -108.96
CA VAL A 227 17.46 -30.86 -109.88
C VAL A 227 17.59 -29.42 -109.30
N GLU A 228 18.85 -28.96 -109.25
CA GLU A 228 19.40 -27.62 -109.62
C GLU A 228 18.72 -26.28 -109.19
N VAL A 229 19.00 -25.78 -107.96
CA VAL A 229 19.28 -24.33 -107.68
C VAL A 229 20.18 -24.22 -106.44
N GLU A 230 21.43 -23.73 -106.55
CA GLU A 230 22.38 -23.77 -105.41
C GLU A 230 23.39 -22.58 -105.32
N VAL A 231 22.98 -21.36 -105.67
CA VAL A 231 23.85 -20.16 -105.53
C VAL A 231 23.21 -18.98 -104.76
N GLU A 232 21.88 -18.84 -104.75
CA GLU A 232 21.22 -17.71 -104.05
C GLU A 232 20.85 -18.00 -102.59
N LEU A 233 20.65 -19.27 -102.21
CA LEU A 233 20.12 -19.67 -100.90
C LEU A 233 21.05 -19.39 -99.70
N GLU A 234 22.36 -19.51 -99.87
CA GLU A 234 23.31 -19.40 -98.74
C GLU A 234 23.47 -17.94 -98.26
N VAL A 235 23.26 -16.96 -99.14
CA VAL A 235 23.34 -15.53 -98.80
C VAL A 235 22.14 -15.09 -97.96
N GLU A 236 20.92 -15.52 -98.31
CA GLU A 236 19.73 -15.20 -97.52
C GLU A 236 19.75 -15.89 -96.15
N ARG A 237 20.25 -17.13 -96.07
CA ARG A 237 20.39 -17.86 -94.80
C ARG A 237 21.34 -17.16 -93.82
N GLN A 238 22.54 -16.79 -94.28
CA GLN A 238 23.51 -16.05 -93.46
C GLN A 238 22.99 -14.65 -93.07
N LEU A 239 22.24 -13.98 -93.96
CA LEU A 239 21.60 -12.69 -93.67
C LEU A 239 20.51 -12.82 -92.58
N GLN A 240 19.80 -13.94 -92.52
CA GLN A 240 18.75 -14.17 -91.53
C GLN A 240 19.33 -14.56 -90.17
N GLU A 241 20.28 -15.49 -90.13
CA GLU A 241 21.03 -15.86 -88.91
C GLU A 241 21.70 -14.63 -88.27
N ALA A 242 22.28 -13.73 -89.08
CA ALA A 242 22.86 -12.48 -88.60
C ALA A 242 21.82 -11.49 -88.01
N LYS A 243 20.60 -11.43 -88.55
CA LYS A 243 19.52 -10.57 -88.00
C LYS A 243 19.01 -11.11 -86.67
N ASP A 244 18.77 -12.42 -86.56
CA ASP A 244 18.26 -13.01 -85.33
C ASP A 244 19.32 -13.00 -84.22
N ALA A 245 20.60 -13.21 -84.55
CA ALA A 245 21.70 -12.99 -83.61
C ALA A 245 21.79 -11.52 -83.13
N LEU A 246 21.64 -10.54 -84.04
CA LEU A 246 21.65 -9.12 -83.68
C LEU A 246 20.41 -8.72 -82.84
N LYS A 247 19.25 -9.32 -83.10
CA LYS A 247 18.02 -9.13 -82.32
C LYS A 247 18.11 -9.73 -80.91
N VAL A 248 18.77 -10.88 -80.75
CA VAL A 248 19.11 -11.45 -79.43
C VAL A 248 20.10 -10.54 -78.70
N ALA A 249 21.16 -10.08 -79.37
CA ALA A 249 22.17 -9.19 -78.79
C ALA A 249 21.58 -7.83 -78.34
N GLN A 250 20.68 -7.24 -79.15
CA GLN A 250 19.94 -6.04 -78.75
C GLN A 250 19.14 -6.28 -77.47
N ARG A 251 18.39 -7.40 -77.40
CA ARG A 251 17.54 -7.72 -76.25
C ARG A 251 18.33 -8.02 -74.98
N THR A 252 19.55 -8.55 -75.08
CA THR A 252 20.44 -8.68 -73.91
C THR A 252 20.99 -7.34 -73.43
N ILE A 253 21.34 -6.43 -74.34
CA ILE A 253 21.80 -5.07 -73.96
C ILE A 253 20.67 -4.25 -73.31
N GLU A 254 19.44 -4.40 -73.82
CA GLU A 254 18.23 -3.78 -73.28
C GLU A 254 17.99 -4.23 -71.83
N VAL A 255 18.02 -5.55 -71.57
CA VAL A 255 17.91 -6.13 -70.21
C VAL A 255 19.08 -5.74 -69.30
N GLU A 256 20.32 -5.67 -69.79
CA GLU A 256 21.45 -5.18 -69.00
C GLU A 256 21.27 -3.71 -68.58
N SER A 257 20.72 -2.86 -69.46
CA SER A 257 20.45 -1.46 -69.15
C SER A 257 19.31 -1.28 -68.12
N GLU A 258 18.22 -2.05 -68.24
CA GLU A 258 17.15 -2.07 -67.23
C GLU A 258 17.68 -2.54 -65.87
N LEU A 259 18.55 -3.56 -65.85
CA LEU A 259 19.15 -4.08 -64.62
C LEU A 259 20.13 -3.09 -63.96
N GLU A 260 20.83 -2.26 -64.75
CA GLU A 260 21.68 -1.19 -64.23
C GLU A 260 20.85 -0.01 -63.68
N GLU A 261 19.73 0.34 -64.32
CA GLU A 261 18.79 1.33 -63.77
C GLU A 261 18.13 0.87 -62.46
N VAL A 262 17.68 -0.40 -62.38
CA VAL A 262 17.09 -0.97 -61.16
C VAL A 262 18.12 -1.01 -60.02
N ARG A 263 19.38 -1.37 -60.29
CA ARG A 263 20.47 -1.29 -59.29
C ARG A 263 20.69 0.13 -58.79
N LYS A 264 20.64 1.12 -59.68
CA LYS A 264 20.80 2.54 -59.36
C LYS A 264 19.63 3.09 -58.53
N GLN A 265 18.41 2.61 -58.79
CA GLN A 265 17.24 2.92 -57.96
C GLN A 265 17.34 2.27 -56.57
N LEU A 266 17.73 0.99 -56.48
CA LEU A 266 17.96 0.31 -55.21
C LEU A 266 19.02 1.04 -54.35
N GLN A 267 20.17 1.38 -54.93
CA GLN A 267 21.22 2.09 -54.20
C GLN A 267 20.74 3.47 -53.71
N ALA A 268 19.98 4.21 -54.51
CA ALA A 268 19.40 5.48 -54.09
C ALA A 268 18.38 5.34 -52.94
N ILE A 269 17.65 4.21 -52.88
CA ILE A 269 16.73 3.88 -51.78
C ILE A 269 17.50 3.48 -50.51
N GLU A 270 18.59 2.71 -50.64
CA GLU A 270 19.47 2.35 -49.52
C GLU A 270 20.16 3.59 -48.92
N ASP A 271 20.72 4.48 -49.76
CA ASP A 271 21.34 5.74 -49.33
C ASP A 271 20.31 6.65 -48.61
N ALA A 272 19.10 6.80 -49.17
CA ALA A 272 18.03 7.60 -48.55
C ALA A 272 17.58 7.03 -47.19
N LYS A 273 17.48 5.70 -47.07
CA LYS A 273 17.11 5.02 -45.82
C LYS A 273 18.23 5.13 -44.77
N ALA A 274 19.50 5.07 -45.18
CA ALA A 274 20.64 5.31 -44.31
C ALA A 274 20.70 6.77 -43.81
N GLU A 275 20.27 7.74 -44.63
CA GLU A 275 20.17 9.14 -44.21
C GLU A 275 19.02 9.38 -43.21
N GLN A 276 17.88 8.70 -43.38
CA GLN A 276 16.77 8.74 -42.41
C GLN A 276 17.19 8.16 -41.05
N LEU A 277 17.76 6.95 -41.03
CA LEU A 277 18.21 6.28 -39.80
C LEU A 277 19.24 7.10 -39.02
N ASN A 278 20.14 7.82 -39.72
CA ASN A 278 21.08 8.74 -39.07
C ASN A 278 20.41 9.99 -38.48
N LYS A 279 19.38 10.55 -39.12
CA LYS A 279 18.61 11.67 -38.57
C LYS A 279 17.81 11.27 -37.33
N GLU A 280 17.32 10.03 -37.28
CA GLU A 280 16.66 9.46 -36.10
C GLU A 280 17.66 9.22 -34.96
N ARG A 281 18.79 8.56 -35.23
CA ARG A 281 19.90 8.36 -34.26
C ARG A 281 20.35 9.67 -33.61
N ILE A 282 20.51 10.74 -34.40
CA ILE A 282 20.95 12.05 -33.90
C ILE A 282 19.88 12.67 -32.98
N ARG A 283 18.59 12.63 -33.36
CA ARG A 283 17.49 13.15 -32.54
C ARG A 283 17.35 12.43 -31.20
N GLU A 284 17.55 11.11 -31.16
CA GLU A 284 17.56 10.36 -29.89
C GLU A 284 18.75 10.72 -29.01
N ILE A 285 19.95 10.84 -29.58
CA ILE A 285 21.14 11.26 -28.83
C ILE A 285 20.96 12.68 -28.29
N GLU A 286 20.41 13.62 -29.07
CA GLU A 286 20.13 15.00 -28.63
C GLU A 286 19.06 15.07 -27.52
N SER A 287 17.99 14.28 -27.60
CA SER A 287 16.94 14.27 -26.57
C SER A 287 17.42 13.65 -25.25
N ILE A 288 18.16 12.53 -25.32
CA ILE A 288 18.79 11.88 -24.16
C ILE A 288 19.84 12.80 -23.53
N ALA A 289 20.68 13.44 -24.34
CA ALA A 289 21.70 14.38 -23.89
C ALA A 289 21.08 15.58 -23.14
N LYS A 290 19.97 16.13 -23.66
CA LYS A 290 19.21 17.21 -23.02
C LYS A 290 18.56 16.79 -21.68
N VAL A 291 18.10 15.54 -21.55
CA VAL A 291 17.52 15.02 -20.30
C VAL A 291 18.58 14.75 -19.22
N PHE A 292 19.83 14.48 -19.61
CA PHE A 292 20.93 14.15 -18.68
C PHE A 292 22.01 15.24 -18.54
N GLU A 293 21.82 16.42 -19.13
CA GLU A 293 22.77 17.56 -19.12
C GLU A 293 24.18 17.20 -19.64
N VAL A 294 24.26 16.35 -20.66
CA VAL A 294 25.52 15.91 -21.31
C VAL A 294 25.66 16.59 -22.68
N ASP A 295 26.89 16.88 -23.13
CA ASP A 295 27.13 17.38 -24.49
C ASP A 295 27.02 16.24 -25.54
N PRO A 296 26.08 16.30 -26.51
CA PRO A 296 25.97 15.29 -27.56
C PRO A 296 27.07 15.39 -28.64
N SER A 297 27.83 16.48 -28.67
CA SER A 297 28.74 16.82 -29.78
C SER A 297 29.79 15.74 -30.06
N GLU A 298 30.36 15.10 -29.03
CA GLU A 298 31.33 14.01 -29.23
C GLU A 298 30.67 12.75 -29.81
N ALA A 299 29.49 12.36 -29.30
CA ALA A 299 28.78 11.15 -29.70
C ALA A 299 28.18 11.23 -31.13
N ILE A 300 27.74 12.41 -31.55
CA ILE A 300 27.32 12.68 -32.93
C ILE A 300 28.51 12.51 -33.88
N ASN A 301 29.63 13.20 -33.62
CA ASN A 301 30.82 13.19 -34.47
C ASN A 301 31.55 11.83 -34.53
N THR A 302 31.44 10.99 -33.49
CA THR A 302 32.07 9.66 -33.44
C THR A 302 31.16 8.52 -33.90
N ASN A 303 29.95 8.84 -34.39
CA ASN A 303 28.97 7.88 -34.93
C ASN A 303 28.60 6.74 -33.96
N VAL A 304 28.50 7.04 -32.67
CA VAL A 304 28.22 6.07 -31.60
C VAL A 304 26.73 5.66 -31.63
N SER A 305 26.43 4.40 -31.28
CA SER A 305 25.03 3.91 -31.19
C SER A 305 24.30 4.53 -29.98
N VAL A 306 22.97 4.56 -30.02
CA VAL A 306 22.18 5.11 -28.91
C VAL A 306 22.37 4.27 -27.63
N GLU A 307 22.58 2.96 -27.76
CA GLU A 307 22.81 2.02 -26.65
C GLU A 307 24.21 2.21 -26.04
N ASP A 308 25.24 2.40 -26.87
CA ASP A 308 26.58 2.72 -26.41
C ASP A 308 26.64 4.09 -25.72
N PHE A 309 25.86 5.07 -26.22
CA PHE A 309 25.74 6.39 -25.60
C PHE A 309 25.03 6.32 -24.24
N LYS A 310 23.90 5.60 -24.14
CA LYS A 310 23.21 5.32 -22.85
C LYS A 310 24.16 4.68 -21.84
N ARG A 311 24.90 3.63 -22.24
CA ARG A 311 25.92 2.96 -21.40
C ARG A 311 27.11 3.86 -21.05
N GLY A 312 27.46 4.80 -21.92
CA GLY A 312 28.44 5.85 -21.66
C GLY A 312 28.00 6.79 -20.53
N ILE A 313 26.78 7.30 -20.58
CA ILE A 313 26.19 8.13 -19.51
C ILE A 313 26.11 7.36 -18.19
N GLU A 314 25.67 6.10 -18.23
CA GLU A 314 25.53 5.26 -17.04
C GLU A 314 26.89 5.00 -16.37
N THR A 315 27.92 4.62 -17.12
CA THR A 315 29.28 4.44 -16.58
C THR A 315 30.00 5.74 -16.25
N GLN A 316 29.51 6.91 -16.69
CA GLN A 316 29.91 8.21 -16.15
C GLN A 316 29.21 8.51 -14.82
N LYS A 317 27.90 8.25 -14.70
CA LYS A 317 27.17 8.37 -13.42
C LYS A 317 27.77 7.49 -12.33
N GLU A 318 28.14 6.24 -12.63
CA GLU A 318 28.86 5.37 -11.68
C GLU A 318 30.18 5.98 -11.17
N LYS A 319 30.94 6.64 -12.06
CA LYS A 319 32.21 7.29 -11.69
C LYS A 319 32.00 8.57 -10.89
N SER A 320 31.00 9.36 -11.24
CA SER A 320 30.60 10.55 -10.49
C SER A 320 30.11 10.19 -9.08
N ASN A 321 29.26 9.15 -8.96
CA ASN A 321 28.79 8.64 -7.67
C ASN A 321 29.93 8.06 -6.81
N LYS A 322 30.98 7.50 -7.42
CA LYS A 322 32.21 7.08 -6.72
C LYS A 322 33.14 8.23 -6.31
N ASN A 323 32.96 9.42 -6.87
CA ASN A 323 33.72 10.63 -6.52
C ASN A 323 33.00 11.52 -5.49
N LEU A 324 31.82 11.13 -5.01
CA LEU A 324 31.28 11.66 -3.75
C LEU A 324 32.22 11.25 -2.61
N ASN A 325 32.78 12.25 -1.94
CA ASN A 325 33.90 12.07 -1.01
C ASN A 325 33.39 11.60 0.36
N VAL A 326 33.34 10.27 0.56
CA VAL A 326 32.80 9.52 1.73
C VAL A 326 33.53 9.80 3.07
N LYS A 327 34.14 10.98 3.23
CA LYS A 327 34.78 11.47 4.47
C LYS A 327 34.02 12.58 5.17
N ASP A 328 33.14 13.31 4.47
CA ASP A 328 32.37 14.42 5.05
C ASP A 328 30.94 14.02 5.50
N ASP A 329 30.40 12.91 5.00
CA ASP A 329 29.04 12.41 5.33
C ASP A 329 28.85 11.98 6.79
N ASN A 330 29.92 11.87 7.58
CA ASN A 330 29.86 11.62 9.03
C ASN A 330 29.14 12.74 9.82
N LYS A 331 28.76 13.85 9.17
CA LYS A 331 27.90 14.91 9.73
C LYS A 331 26.39 14.74 9.46
N MET A 332 26.00 13.85 8.54
CA MET A 332 24.59 13.64 8.15
C MET A 332 24.00 12.33 8.71
N LYS A 333 24.77 11.57 9.49
CA LYS A 333 24.17 10.72 10.53
C LYS A 333 23.61 11.64 11.61
N GLN A 334 22.29 11.69 11.78
CA GLN A 334 21.71 12.12 13.05
C GLN A 334 22.30 11.20 14.14
N LYS A 335 23.19 11.73 14.96
CA LYS A 335 23.84 10.97 16.03
C LYS A 335 22.77 10.59 17.05
N ARG A 336 22.33 9.33 17.01
CA ARG A 336 21.44 8.77 18.04
C ARG A 336 22.03 9.06 19.41
N THR A 337 21.21 9.59 20.31
CA THR A 337 21.63 10.06 21.64
C THR A 337 22.38 8.97 22.38
N ILE A 338 21.87 7.73 22.30
CA ILE A 338 22.46 6.56 22.95
C ILE A 338 23.71 6.04 22.24
N ASP A 339 23.76 6.06 20.90
CA ASP A 339 24.95 5.59 20.17
C ASP A 339 26.13 6.57 20.38
N ALA A 340 25.86 7.88 20.41
CA ALA A 340 26.83 8.91 20.80
C ALA A 340 27.31 8.76 22.26
N LEU A 341 26.42 8.39 23.18
CA LEU A 341 26.79 8.06 24.56
C LEU A 341 27.63 6.78 24.68
N VAL A 342 27.43 5.81 23.78
CA VAL A 342 28.30 4.63 23.65
C VAL A 342 29.66 5.00 23.05
N GLU A 343 29.73 5.88 22.04
CA GLU A 343 30.98 6.44 21.49
C GLU A 343 31.78 7.19 22.58
N PHE A 344 31.09 8.00 23.40
CA PHE A 344 31.67 8.68 24.55
C PHE A 344 32.24 7.70 25.59
N ALA A 345 31.49 6.66 25.96
CA ALA A 345 31.96 5.62 26.89
C ALA A 345 33.11 4.75 26.30
N LYS A 346 33.18 4.62 24.97
CA LYS A 346 34.32 4.02 24.26
C LYS A 346 35.55 4.92 24.36
N GLY A 347 35.40 6.23 24.14
CA GLY A 347 36.38 7.25 24.49
C GLY A 347 36.35 8.56 23.67
N ASP A 348 35.38 8.77 22.77
CA ASP A 348 35.30 10.01 21.99
C ASP A 348 34.53 11.10 22.75
N HIS A 349 35.27 12.02 23.36
CA HIS A 349 34.70 13.13 24.11
C HIS A 349 33.91 14.14 23.24
N ASN A 350 34.06 14.12 21.91
CA ASN A 350 33.33 15.03 21.03
C ASN A 350 31.95 14.48 20.61
N ALA A 351 31.63 13.22 20.92
CA ALA A 351 30.42 12.58 20.42
C ALA A 351 29.11 13.22 20.92
N LEU A 352 29.16 13.94 22.05
CA LEU A 352 27.99 14.49 22.75
C LEU A 352 27.71 15.98 22.48
N ASN A 353 28.57 16.67 21.74
CA ASN A 353 28.51 18.14 21.60
C ASN A 353 27.24 18.65 20.90
N ASP A 354 26.60 17.80 20.09
CA ASP A 354 25.44 18.14 19.26
C ASP A 354 24.10 17.70 19.89
N LEU A 355 24.10 17.21 21.14
CA LEU A 355 22.92 16.68 21.84
C LEU A 355 22.36 17.65 22.89
N GLU A 356 21.04 17.73 23.01
CA GLU A 356 20.40 18.55 24.05
C GLU A 356 20.59 17.94 25.45
N MET A 357 21.17 18.73 26.36
CA MET A 357 21.42 18.32 27.74
C MET A 357 20.25 18.72 28.65
N GLY A 358 19.52 17.72 29.13
CA GLY A 358 18.49 17.86 30.17
C GLY A 358 19.10 17.99 31.58
N SER A 359 18.22 18.04 32.60
CA SER A 359 18.62 18.36 33.98
C SER A 359 19.49 17.32 34.70
N ARG A 360 19.65 16.11 34.12
CA ARG A 360 20.39 14.97 34.70
C ARG A 360 21.13 14.09 33.69
N GLY A 361 21.12 14.45 32.41
CA GLY A 361 21.57 13.60 31.30
C GLY A 361 21.14 14.21 29.98
N TYR A 362 21.16 13.46 28.89
CA TYR A 362 20.72 13.95 27.58
C TYR A 362 19.23 13.69 27.37
N ALA A 363 18.58 14.59 26.63
CA ALA A 363 17.20 14.42 26.17
C ALA A 363 17.17 13.49 24.94
N ILE A 364 16.12 12.68 24.82
CA ILE A 364 15.88 11.82 23.66
C ILE A 364 14.81 12.46 22.80
N ALA A 365 15.04 12.56 21.49
CA ALA A 365 14.06 13.14 20.56
C ALA A 365 12.91 12.15 20.27
N GLU A 366 11.67 12.65 20.22
CA GLU A 366 10.52 11.83 19.85
C GLU A 366 10.68 11.32 18.40
N GLY A 367 10.65 9.99 18.23
CA GLY A 367 10.85 9.31 16.94
C GLY A 367 12.22 8.62 16.77
N GLU A 368 13.23 8.92 17.60
CA GLU A 368 14.59 8.34 17.46
C GLU A 368 14.59 6.80 17.43
N PHE A 369 13.69 6.17 18.21
CA PHE A 369 13.55 4.73 18.33
C PHE A 369 12.93 4.02 17.10
N ALA A 370 12.30 4.75 16.18
CA ALA A 370 11.67 4.16 14.99
C ALA A 370 12.70 3.80 13.89
N LEU A 371 13.82 4.52 13.82
CA LEU A 371 14.80 4.47 12.73
C LEU A 371 15.87 3.37 12.92
N ALA A 372 15.47 2.20 13.41
CA ALA A 372 16.35 1.13 13.86
C ALA A 372 16.72 0.08 12.77
N ARG A 373 16.63 0.42 11.48
CA ARG A 373 16.79 -0.55 10.36
C ARG A 373 17.62 -0.05 9.17
N ALA A 374 18.91 0.23 9.39
CA ALA A 374 19.93 0.25 8.32
C ALA A 374 21.35 0.25 8.93
N ASN A 375 22.06 -0.88 8.87
CA ASN A 375 23.50 -0.93 9.11
C ASN A 375 24.11 -2.05 8.25
N THR A 376 24.62 -1.72 7.06
CA THR A 376 25.12 -2.70 6.08
C THR A 376 26.60 -2.48 5.79
N THR A 377 27.48 -3.26 6.43
CA THR A 377 28.94 -3.19 6.21
C THR A 377 29.42 -4.31 5.28
N THR A 378 29.72 -3.98 4.03
CA THR A 378 30.27 -4.94 3.06
C THR A 378 31.77 -5.16 3.26
N VAL A 379 32.16 -6.31 3.84
CA VAL A 379 33.58 -6.64 4.10
C VAL A 379 34.13 -7.62 3.06
N THR A 380 34.70 -7.10 1.98
CA THR A 380 35.42 -7.91 0.99
C THR A 380 36.84 -8.23 1.47
N ALA A 381 36.99 -9.27 2.30
CA ALA A 381 38.29 -9.79 2.73
C ALA A 381 38.28 -11.33 2.89
N ALA A 382 38.87 -12.04 1.94
CA ALA A 382 38.99 -13.49 2.01
C ALA A 382 40.08 -13.92 3.02
N GLY A 383 39.76 -14.81 3.95
CA GLY A 383 40.74 -15.49 4.81
C GLY A 383 40.38 -15.61 6.29
N ALA A 384 39.42 -14.82 6.79
CA ALA A 384 38.91 -14.97 8.15
C ALA A 384 37.51 -15.59 8.14
N ILE A 385 37.38 -16.85 8.58
CA ILE A 385 36.09 -17.39 9.00
C ILE A 385 35.80 -16.78 10.38
N GLN A 386 35.35 -15.53 10.39
CA GLN A 386 34.68 -15.00 11.57
C GLN A 386 33.36 -15.75 11.73
N THR A 387 32.99 -16.10 12.97
CA THR A 387 31.63 -16.53 13.25
C THR A 387 30.73 -15.34 13.00
N GLU A 388 29.93 -15.40 11.93
CA GLU A 388 28.94 -14.38 11.61
C GLU A 388 27.83 -14.45 12.66
N TYR A 389 27.89 -13.54 13.63
CA TYR A 389 26.86 -13.38 14.64
C TYR A 389 25.70 -12.58 14.03
N SER A 390 24.47 -13.05 14.24
CA SER A 390 23.26 -12.26 13.97
C SER A 390 23.30 -10.94 14.75
N ASP A 391 23.00 -9.83 14.08
CA ASP A 391 23.08 -8.47 14.66
C ASP A 391 22.09 -8.24 15.82
N ASP A 392 20.98 -9.00 15.87
CA ASP A 392 20.01 -8.97 16.97
C ASP A 392 20.16 -10.19 17.90
N PHE A 393 19.92 -9.96 19.19
CA PHE A 393 20.00 -10.96 20.25
C PHE A 393 18.64 -11.62 20.49
N ILE A 394 18.64 -12.92 20.81
CA ILE A 394 17.41 -13.61 21.25
C ILE A 394 16.92 -12.98 22.57
N ARG A 395 15.72 -12.41 22.55
CA ARG A 395 15.14 -11.66 23.68
C ARG A 395 14.33 -12.57 24.61
N PRO A 396 14.21 -12.24 25.91
CA PRO A 396 13.22 -12.88 26.76
C PRO A 396 11.81 -12.56 26.27
N LEU A 397 10.87 -13.50 26.42
CA LEU A 397 9.44 -13.22 26.22
C LEU A 397 8.95 -12.38 27.41
N LEU A 398 8.66 -11.11 27.15
CA LEU A 398 8.02 -10.20 28.11
C LEU A 398 6.50 -10.25 27.98
N ALA A 399 5.79 -9.59 28.89
CA ALA A 399 4.35 -9.41 28.80
C ALA A 399 3.97 -8.51 27.61
N GLU A 400 2.78 -8.72 27.02
CA GLU A 400 2.20 -7.80 26.06
C GLU A 400 1.86 -6.47 26.74
N SER A 401 2.13 -5.34 26.06
CA SER A 401 1.74 -4.01 26.54
C SER A 401 0.23 -3.83 26.45
N ILE A 402 -0.42 -3.65 27.59
CA ILE A 402 -1.87 -3.50 27.70
C ILE A 402 -2.30 -2.04 27.86
N LEU A 403 -1.44 -1.14 28.33
CA LEU A 403 -1.81 0.26 28.63
C LEU A 403 -2.43 0.98 27.41
N GLY A 404 -1.90 0.75 26.21
CA GLY A 404 -2.44 1.32 24.96
C GLY A 404 -3.84 0.81 24.58
N ARG A 405 -4.26 -0.36 25.10
CA ARG A 405 -5.58 -0.96 24.87
C ARG A 405 -6.62 -0.50 25.91
N LEU A 406 -6.19 0.12 27.01
CA LEU A 406 -7.03 0.52 28.14
C LEU A 406 -7.54 1.97 28.07
N GLY A 407 -7.13 2.76 27.08
CA GLY A 407 -7.66 4.11 26.85
C GLY A 407 -7.41 5.09 28.01
N LEU A 408 -6.21 5.02 28.60
CA LEU A 408 -5.76 5.81 29.75
C LEU A 408 -5.57 7.29 29.38
N GLU A 409 -5.84 8.18 30.34
CA GLU A 409 -5.56 9.61 30.17
C GLU A 409 -4.09 9.90 30.53
N VAL A 410 -3.33 10.51 29.62
CA VAL A 410 -1.94 10.93 29.86
C VAL A 410 -1.86 12.45 29.93
N LEU A 411 -1.48 12.98 31.09
CA LEU A 411 -1.25 14.41 31.31
C LEU A 411 0.25 14.70 31.21
N THR A 412 0.64 15.67 30.37
CA THR A 412 2.04 16.05 30.15
C THR A 412 2.27 17.55 30.44
N GLY A 413 3.53 17.96 30.56
CA GLY A 413 3.91 19.39 30.70
C GLY A 413 3.67 19.99 32.09
N MET A 414 3.55 19.17 33.13
CA MET A 414 3.38 19.66 34.50
C MET A 414 4.68 20.22 35.09
N ASN A 415 4.85 21.54 35.01
CA ASN A 415 6.03 22.24 35.53
C ASN A 415 6.03 22.46 37.06
N ASN A 416 4.89 22.28 37.74
CA ASN A 416 4.73 22.55 39.17
C ASN A 416 4.89 21.28 40.02
N ARG A 417 5.50 21.41 41.21
CA ARG A 417 5.81 20.29 42.12
C ARG A 417 4.58 19.48 42.58
N GLU A 418 3.41 20.09 42.64
CA GLU A 418 2.14 19.40 42.91
C GLU A 418 1.11 19.92 41.90
N PHE A 419 0.26 19.03 41.39
CA PHE A 419 -0.83 19.35 40.47
C PHE A 419 -2.13 18.81 41.05
N THR A 420 -3.19 19.62 41.10
CA THR A 420 -4.43 19.27 41.78
C THR A 420 -5.61 19.38 40.83
N ILE A 421 -6.38 18.30 40.70
CA ILE A 421 -7.63 18.25 39.96
C ILE A 421 -8.78 18.37 40.97
N PRO A 422 -9.57 19.46 40.96
CA PRO A 422 -10.77 19.56 41.77
C PRO A 422 -11.85 18.62 41.21
N ARG A 423 -12.41 17.76 42.05
CA ARG A 423 -13.42 16.75 41.72
C ARG A 423 -14.72 17.09 42.43
N LEU A 424 -15.81 17.28 41.68
CA LEU A 424 -17.15 17.41 42.26
C LEU A 424 -17.59 16.03 42.80
N THR A 425 -17.90 15.93 44.09
CA THR A 425 -18.25 14.65 44.74
C THR A 425 -19.74 14.51 45.04
N SER A 426 -20.37 15.55 45.58
CA SER A 426 -21.82 15.61 45.77
C SER A 426 -22.39 16.97 45.40
N LEU A 427 -23.66 16.96 44.99
CA LEU A 427 -24.59 18.04 45.27
C LEU A 427 -25.48 17.50 46.39
N ASP A 428 -25.42 18.11 47.57
CA ASP A 428 -25.97 17.49 48.80
C ASP A 428 -27.47 17.26 48.76
N ASP A 429 -28.18 18.05 47.95
CA ASP A 429 -29.59 17.81 47.66
C ASP A 429 -29.86 17.91 46.16
N LYS A 430 -29.90 16.75 45.49
CA LYS A 430 -30.47 16.64 44.13
C LYS A 430 -31.98 16.94 44.13
N ALA A 431 -32.64 16.99 45.29
CA ALA A 431 -34.07 17.28 45.41
C ALA A 431 -34.47 18.73 45.04
N SER A 432 -33.50 19.63 44.81
CA SER A 432 -33.77 20.93 44.16
C SER A 432 -34.16 20.78 42.68
N PHE A 433 -33.65 19.76 41.99
CA PHE A 433 -33.95 19.50 40.58
C PHE A 433 -35.25 18.69 40.44
N LYS A 434 -36.32 19.22 41.02
CA LYS A 434 -37.68 18.66 40.97
C LYS A 434 -38.64 19.59 40.24
N PHE A 435 -39.82 19.07 39.89
CA PHE A 435 -40.94 19.92 39.50
C PHE A 435 -41.49 20.64 40.74
N TYR A 436 -41.47 21.98 40.70
CA TYR A 436 -42.08 22.84 41.71
C TYR A 436 -43.52 23.19 41.34
N ASN A 437 -44.37 23.36 42.35
CA ASN A 437 -45.73 23.87 42.17
C ASN A 437 -45.72 25.40 42.05
N GLU A 438 -46.78 25.98 41.46
CA GLU A 438 -46.91 27.44 41.34
C GLU A 438 -46.96 28.09 42.74
N GLY A 439 -45.99 28.97 43.02
CA GLY A 439 -45.81 29.60 44.33
C GLY A 439 -44.95 28.81 45.33
N GLU A 440 -44.43 27.64 44.98
CA GLU A 440 -43.47 26.91 45.80
C GLU A 440 -42.06 27.53 45.70
N ALA A 441 -41.39 27.74 46.83
CA ALA A 441 -40.03 28.30 46.84
C ALA A 441 -39.00 27.28 46.33
N ILE A 442 -38.14 27.71 45.41
CA ILE A 442 -37.04 26.91 44.88
C ILE A 442 -36.01 26.67 46.00
N ALA A 443 -35.52 25.44 46.12
CA ALA A 443 -34.46 25.07 47.06
C ALA A 443 -33.09 25.27 46.41
N GLU A 444 -32.16 25.88 47.14
CA GLU A 444 -30.78 26.03 46.70
C GLU A 444 -29.96 24.77 47.05
N THR A 445 -29.00 24.40 46.20
CA THR A 445 -28.10 23.26 46.43
C THR A 445 -26.64 23.71 46.44
N VAL A 446 -25.90 23.26 47.46
CA VAL A 446 -24.45 23.44 47.54
C VAL A 446 -23.74 22.31 46.78
N ALA A 447 -22.70 22.68 46.04
CA ALA A 447 -21.81 21.77 45.32
C ALA A 447 -20.54 21.52 46.13
N ASN A 448 -20.25 20.26 46.48
CA ASN A 448 -19.09 19.88 47.26
C ASN A 448 -17.94 19.39 46.37
N PHE A 449 -16.75 19.92 46.64
CA PHE A 449 -15.54 19.66 45.87
C PHE A 449 -14.47 18.99 46.74
N ASP A 450 -13.88 17.94 46.19
CA ASP A 450 -12.72 17.19 46.67
C ASP A 450 -11.49 17.53 45.81
N ASN A 451 -10.28 17.18 46.26
CA ASN A 451 -9.03 17.55 45.59
C ASN A 451 -8.13 16.33 45.36
N VAL A 452 -8.02 15.90 44.11
CA VAL A 452 -7.11 14.83 43.68
C VAL A 452 -5.73 15.43 43.43
N VAL A 453 -4.75 15.13 44.29
CA VAL A 453 -3.41 15.75 44.25
C VAL A 453 -2.36 14.77 43.71
N LEU A 454 -1.75 15.13 42.59
CA LEU A 454 -0.68 14.38 41.90
C LEU A 454 0.70 14.93 42.32
N LYS A 455 1.69 14.05 42.53
CA LYS A 455 3.05 14.40 43.00
C LYS A 455 4.12 13.59 42.27
N PRO A 456 5.21 14.23 41.76
CA PRO A 456 6.20 13.54 40.94
C PRO A 456 6.98 12.48 41.74
N ARG A 457 6.72 11.21 41.44
CA ARG A 457 7.52 10.06 41.91
C ARG A 457 8.64 9.81 40.90
N LEU A 458 9.80 9.37 41.40
CA LEU A 458 10.93 9.02 40.53
C LEU A 458 10.77 7.57 40.07
N PHE A 459 10.59 7.37 38.77
CA PHE A 459 10.65 6.07 38.12
C PHE A 459 11.97 5.96 37.34
N ALA A 460 12.69 4.85 37.46
CA ALA A 460 14.03 4.73 36.89
C ALA A 460 14.45 3.28 36.59
N GLY A 461 15.04 3.07 35.42
CA GLY A 461 15.67 1.81 35.01
C GLY A 461 17.19 1.96 34.85
N ALA A 462 17.96 0.91 35.11
CA ALA A 462 19.42 0.94 34.98
C ALA A 462 19.98 -0.39 34.47
N ILE A 463 20.82 -0.35 33.43
CA ILE A 463 21.50 -1.53 32.86
C ILE A 463 23.02 -1.34 32.91
N PRO A 464 23.77 -2.19 33.66
CA PRO A 464 25.23 -2.19 33.68
C PRO A 464 25.81 -3.00 32.50
N VAL A 465 26.71 -2.39 31.73
CA VAL A 465 27.33 -2.98 30.53
C VAL A 465 28.85 -2.94 30.66
N THR A 466 29.52 -4.08 30.46
CA THR A 466 30.99 -4.18 30.60
C THR A 466 31.71 -3.65 29.37
N LYS A 467 32.87 -3.01 29.54
CA LYS A 467 33.65 -2.48 28.41
C LYS A 467 34.12 -3.56 27.44
N SER A 468 34.31 -4.80 27.90
CA SER A 468 34.58 -5.95 27.02
C SER A 468 33.42 -6.21 26.06
N LEU A 469 32.17 -6.22 26.55
CA LEU A 469 30.98 -6.42 25.72
C LEU A 469 30.76 -5.25 24.75
N MET A 470 31.05 -4.01 25.19
CA MET A 470 31.00 -2.83 24.31
C MET A 470 32.06 -2.82 23.21
N LEU A 471 33.13 -3.61 23.33
CA LEU A 471 34.20 -3.72 22.33
C LEU A 471 34.03 -4.95 21.42
N SER A 472 33.29 -5.98 21.84
CA SER A 472 33.08 -7.20 21.04
C SER A 472 31.89 -7.13 20.07
N SER A 473 30.98 -6.17 20.24
CA SER A 473 29.81 -5.96 19.37
C SER A 473 29.73 -4.49 18.93
N PRO A 474 29.56 -4.18 17.63
CA PRO A 474 29.31 -2.82 17.18
C PRO A 474 27.94 -2.30 17.65
N ASP A 475 26.90 -3.10 17.43
CA ASP A 475 25.47 -2.74 17.58
C ASP A 475 24.93 -2.89 19.02
N ILE A 476 25.82 -3.18 19.98
CA ILE A 476 25.56 -3.18 21.42
C ILE A 476 24.79 -1.94 21.90
N GLY A 477 24.97 -0.78 21.26
CA GLY A 477 24.20 0.43 21.53
C GLY A 477 22.71 0.21 21.32
N THR A 478 22.30 -0.23 20.13
CA THR A 478 20.89 -0.50 19.81
C THR A 478 20.29 -1.62 20.67
N TRP A 479 21.08 -2.63 21.06
CA TRP A 479 20.63 -3.64 22.02
C TRP A 479 20.33 -3.03 23.40
N VAL A 480 21.24 -2.19 23.95
CA VAL A 480 21.02 -1.50 25.23
C VAL A 480 19.79 -0.59 25.16
N GLN A 481 19.60 0.15 24.07
CA GLN A 481 18.42 1.00 23.86
C GLN A 481 17.13 0.21 24.01
N ARG A 482 17.01 -0.89 23.25
CA ARG A 482 15.80 -1.72 23.21
C ARG A 482 15.59 -2.47 24.52
N ALA A 483 16.64 -3.08 25.07
CA ALA A 483 16.55 -3.77 26.36
C ALA A 483 16.17 -2.82 27.50
N LEU A 484 16.63 -1.57 27.49
CA LEU A 484 16.23 -0.55 28.47
C LEU A 484 14.75 -0.18 28.30
N LEU A 485 14.31 0.16 27.08
CA LEU A 485 12.90 0.48 26.81
C LEU A 485 11.95 -0.67 27.16
N GLU A 486 12.23 -1.88 26.68
CA GLU A 486 11.39 -3.06 26.86
C GLU A 486 11.19 -3.38 28.36
N ASN A 487 12.24 -3.24 29.18
CA ASN A 487 12.15 -3.43 30.64
C ASN A 487 11.52 -2.24 31.38
N VAL A 488 11.77 -0.99 30.94
CA VAL A 488 11.17 0.22 31.52
C VAL A 488 9.65 0.22 31.28
N ALA A 489 9.19 -0.11 30.07
CA ALA A 489 7.77 -0.24 29.75
C ALA A 489 7.09 -1.36 30.57
N ASN A 490 7.64 -2.58 30.53
CA ASN A 490 7.14 -3.75 31.28
C ASN A 490 7.07 -3.48 32.80
N SER A 491 8.02 -2.71 33.35
CA SER A 491 7.99 -2.32 34.76
C SER A 491 6.99 -1.20 35.04
N LEU A 492 6.78 -0.26 34.10
CA LEU A 492 5.79 0.81 34.24
C LEU A 492 4.37 0.24 34.26
N GLU A 493 4.04 -0.67 33.34
CA GLU A 493 2.72 -1.29 33.28
C GLU A 493 2.38 -2.01 34.59
N LYS A 494 3.37 -2.72 35.16
CA LYS A 494 3.23 -3.41 36.44
C LYS A 494 2.93 -2.44 37.60
N GLU A 495 3.65 -1.33 37.70
CA GLU A 495 3.40 -0.32 38.74
C GLU A 495 2.05 0.39 38.54
N VAL A 496 1.63 0.66 37.29
CA VAL A 496 0.29 1.20 36.97
C VAL A 496 -0.80 0.26 37.43
N ILE A 497 -0.72 -1.02 37.06
CA ILE A 497 -1.72 -2.02 37.48
C ILE A 497 -1.71 -2.21 39.00
N ALA A 498 -0.56 -2.20 39.67
CA ALA A 498 -0.47 -2.31 41.12
C ALA A 498 -1.11 -1.11 41.87
N GLU A 499 -0.94 0.13 41.38
CA GLU A 499 -1.57 1.31 41.97
C GLU A 499 -3.10 1.33 41.74
N VAL A 500 -3.55 0.80 40.59
CA VAL A 500 -4.98 0.55 40.32
C VAL A 500 -5.53 -0.56 41.22
N GLU A 501 -4.83 -1.69 41.42
CA GLU A 501 -5.21 -2.72 42.39
C GLU A 501 -5.23 -2.19 43.84
N ALA A 502 -4.37 -1.21 44.16
CA ALA A 502 -4.36 -0.56 45.47
C ALA A 502 -5.61 0.30 45.67
N THR A 503 -6.03 1.05 44.65
CA THR A 503 -7.08 2.08 44.72
C THR A 503 -8.49 1.58 44.39
N ALA A 504 -8.61 0.55 43.54
CA ALA A 504 -9.88 0.01 43.06
C ALA A 504 -10.81 -0.47 44.18
N THR A 505 -12.11 -0.45 43.91
CA THR A 505 -13.15 -0.92 44.83
C THR A 505 -13.08 -2.44 44.98
N LYS A 506 -12.82 -2.94 46.19
CA LYS A 506 -12.45 -4.35 46.42
C LYS A 506 -13.64 -5.23 46.76
N MET A 507 -13.69 -6.41 46.16
CA MET A 507 -14.68 -7.45 46.38
C MET A 507 -14.03 -8.82 46.52
N GLU A 508 -14.68 -9.70 47.29
CA GLU A 508 -14.34 -11.12 47.38
C GLU A 508 -15.51 -11.95 46.83
N THR A 509 -15.21 -13.11 46.26
CA THR A 509 -16.26 -14.09 45.89
C THR A 509 -17.07 -14.55 47.11
N ALA A 510 -18.36 -14.80 46.91
CA ALA A 510 -19.28 -15.23 47.97
C ALA A 510 -18.90 -16.60 48.56
N ALA A 511 -18.30 -17.47 47.74
CA ALA A 511 -17.76 -18.77 48.13
C ALA A 511 -16.23 -18.81 48.03
N SER A 512 -15.60 -19.66 48.86
CA SER A 512 -14.16 -19.91 48.90
C SER A 512 -13.73 -20.86 47.78
N GLY A 513 -12.61 -20.54 47.10
CA GLY A 513 -12.00 -21.34 46.03
C GLY A 513 -12.76 -21.37 44.68
N THR A 514 -14.05 -21.00 44.67
CA THR A 514 -14.92 -21.04 43.50
C THR A 514 -15.34 -19.63 43.06
N LEU A 515 -15.18 -19.35 41.77
CA LEU A 515 -15.76 -18.18 41.10
C LEU A 515 -17.03 -18.62 40.36
N SER A 516 -18.15 -17.93 40.60
CA SER A 516 -19.42 -18.13 39.88
C SER A 516 -19.69 -17.00 38.87
N ASP A 517 -20.65 -17.24 37.98
CA ASP A 517 -21.28 -16.20 37.17
C ASP A 517 -21.87 -15.08 38.05
N ALA A 518 -22.59 -15.45 39.11
CA ALA A 518 -23.18 -14.50 40.05
C ALA A 518 -22.16 -13.58 40.75
N ASP A 519 -20.92 -14.02 41.00
CA ASP A 519 -19.85 -13.16 41.55
C ASP A 519 -19.40 -12.07 40.55
N ILE A 520 -19.40 -12.40 39.25
CA ILE A 520 -19.03 -11.48 38.17
C ILE A 520 -20.20 -10.52 37.88
N GLU A 521 -21.43 -11.01 37.83
CA GLU A 521 -22.64 -10.18 37.70
C GLU A 521 -22.78 -9.20 38.88
N ALA A 522 -22.46 -9.62 40.11
CA ALA A 522 -22.45 -8.73 41.27
C ALA A 522 -21.35 -7.64 41.18
N ALA A 523 -20.24 -7.88 40.47
CA ALA A 523 -19.25 -6.86 40.18
C ALA A 523 -19.73 -5.88 39.10
N LEU A 524 -20.32 -6.40 38.02
CA LEU A 524 -20.94 -5.57 36.98
C LEU A 524 -22.07 -4.69 37.53
N GLN A 525 -22.92 -5.24 38.42
CA GLN A 525 -23.96 -4.48 39.11
C GLN A 525 -23.38 -3.25 39.82
N LYS A 526 -22.28 -3.37 40.56
CA LYS A 526 -21.67 -2.23 41.28
C LYS A 526 -21.05 -1.19 40.34
N LEU A 527 -20.51 -1.60 39.18
CA LEU A 527 -20.07 -0.65 38.15
C LEU A 527 -21.26 0.14 37.58
N LEU A 528 -22.40 -0.53 37.38
CA LEU A 528 -23.65 0.08 36.90
C LEU A 528 -24.30 0.98 37.97
N GLU A 529 -24.26 0.61 39.25
CA GLU A 529 -24.69 1.46 40.38
C GLU A 529 -23.84 2.74 40.48
N ALA A 530 -22.54 2.66 40.14
CA ALA A 530 -21.66 3.82 39.99
C ALA A 530 -21.92 4.64 38.69
N ASN A 531 -22.93 4.28 37.89
CA ASN A 531 -23.32 4.92 36.62
C ASN A 531 -22.26 4.82 35.50
N ILE A 532 -21.40 3.80 35.54
CA ILE A 532 -20.36 3.57 34.53
C ILE A 532 -20.99 2.85 33.33
N ARG A 533 -20.62 3.26 32.11
CA ARG A 533 -21.10 2.66 30.86
C ARG A 533 -20.46 1.30 30.65
N SER A 534 -21.22 0.20 30.80
CA SER A 534 -20.73 -1.18 30.63
C SER A 534 -19.97 -1.43 29.31
N ARG A 535 -20.43 -0.81 28.22
CA ARG A 535 -19.78 -0.85 26.88
C ARG A 535 -18.34 -0.31 26.86
N GLU A 536 -17.94 0.47 27.86
CA GLU A 536 -16.59 1.04 28.01
C GLU A 536 -15.79 0.37 29.14
N CYS A 537 -16.37 -0.62 29.80
CA CYS A 537 -15.67 -1.41 30.81
C CYS A 537 -14.84 -2.51 30.14
N VAL A 538 -13.60 -2.68 30.60
CA VAL A 538 -12.69 -3.76 30.17
C VAL A 538 -12.44 -4.69 31.36
N ALA A 539 -12.27 -5.97 31.10
CA ALA A 539 -11.82 -6.96 32.08
C ALA A 539 -10.34 -7.32 31.86
N ILE A 540 -9.53 -7.35 32.92
CA ILE A 540 -8.12 -7.80 32.89
C ILE A 540 -7.96 -8.97 33.86
N VAL A 541 -7.34 -10.06 33.38
CA VAL A 541 -7.14 -11.31 34.15
C VAL A 541 -5.75 -11.90 33.97
N SER A 542 -5.29 -12.65 34.98
CA SER A 542 -4.11 -13.50 34.86
C SER A 542 -4.33 -14.65 33.87
N PRO A 543 -3.26 -15.23 33.27
CA PRO A 543 -3.39 -16.44 32.44
C PRO A 543 -3.97 -17.64 33.20
N GLN A 544 -3.74 -17.74 34.51
CA GLN A 544 -4.31 -18.78 35.36
C GLN A 544 -5.82 -18.60 35.57
N MET A 545 -6.25 -17.35 35.83
CA MET A 545 -7.66 -17.02 35.97
C MET A 545 -8.41 -17.21 34.65
N TYR A 546 -7.82 -16.81 33.52
CA TYR A 546 -8.36 -17.11 32.19
C TYR A 546 -8.55 -18.63 31.99
N ALA A 547 -7.56 -19.45 32.32
CA ALA A 547 -7.68 -20.91 32.22
C ALA A 547 -8.81 -21.48 33.10
N ARG A 548 -9.07 -20.91 34.29
CA ARG A 548 -10.21 -21.27 35.16
C ARG A 548 -11.55 -20.80 34.57
N LEU A 549 -11.63 -19.56 34.08
CA LEU A 549 -12.81 -18.98 33.43
C LEU A 549 -13.26 -19.73 32.16
N ARG A 550 -12.34 -20.44 31.48
CA ARG A 550 -12.66 -21.34 30.35
C ARG A 550 -13.16 -22.73 30.76
N GLN A 551 -13.03 -23.10 32.02
CA GLN A 551 -13.52 -24.39 32.58
C GLN A 551 -14.86 -24.23 33.30
N THR A 552 -15.15 -23.04 33.82
CA THR A 552 -16.46 -22.66 34.40
C THR A 552 -17.49 -22.41 33.29
N ALA A 553 -18.61 -23.13 33.34
CA ALA A 553 -19.75 -22.93 32.43
C ALA A 553 -20.55 -21.67 32.81
N PHE A 554 -21.08 -20.97 31.80
CA PHE A 554 -21.94 -19.80 31.95
C PHE A 554 -23.40 -20.20 32.18
N LEU A 555 -24.05 -19.58 33.18
CA LEU A 555 -25.49 -19.64 33.43
C LEU A 555 -26.03 -21.08 33.57
N SER A 556 -25.19 -21.98 34.08
CA SER A 556 -25.43 -23.43 34.20
C SER A 556 -25.91 -24.13 32.92
N ASN A 557 -25.57 -23.62 31.73
CA ASN A 557 -26.18 -24.08 30.48
C ASN A 557 -25.59 -25.42 29.97
N VAL A 558 -26.44 -26.19 29.26
CA VAL A 558 -26.09 -27.51 28.70
C VAL A 558 -25.39 -27.39 27.33
N ALA A 559 -25.26 -26.18 26.78
CA ALA A 559 -24.64 -25.92 25.47
C ALA A 559 -23.11 -25.75 25.53
N GLY A 560 -22.51 -25.75 26.73
CA GLY A 560 -21.05 -25.73 26.89
C GLY A 560 -20.40 -24.36 26.67
N VAL A 561 -21.15 -23.27 26.86
CA VAL A 561 -20.57 -21.91 26.87
C VAL A 561 -19.81 -21.69 28.16
N ALA A 562 -18.57 -21.21 28.08
CA ALA A 562 -17.73 -20.88 29.24
C ALA A 562 -17.74 -19.37 29.54
N LEU A 563 -17.44 -19.00 30.79
CA LEU A 563 -17.42 -17.59 31.22
C LEU A 563 -16.45 -16.72 30.41
N ALA A 564 -15.30 -17.27 30.00
CA ALA A 564 -14.39 -16.61 29.06
C ALA A 564 -14.43 -17.27 27.66
N GLN A 565 -14.92 -16.52 26.67
CA GLN A 565 -14.91 -16.91 25.27
C GLN A 565 -13.59 -16.50 24.60
N GLY A 566 -13.06 -17.42 23.78
CA GLY A 566 -11.87 -17.17 22.96
C GLY A 566 -12.21 -16.47 21.64
N MET A 567 -11.19 -16.05 20.91
CA MET A 567 -11.25 -15.28 19.65
C MET A 567 -11.79 -16.10 18.46
N ARG A 568 -13.02 -16.64 18.58
CA ARG A 568 -13.62 -17.55 17.60
C ARG A 568 -14.38 -16.83 16.47
N PHE A 569 -14.78 -15.58 16.73
CA PHE A 569 -15.48 -14.70 15.78
C PHE A 569 -15.04 -13.22 15.86
N SER A 570 -14.22 -12.85 16.85
CA SER A 570 -13.68 -11.50 17.05
C SER A 570 -12.22 -11.58 17.49
N ASP A 571 -11.43 -10.57 17.15
CA ASP A 571 -10.03 -10.42 17.59
C ASP A 571 -9.90 -10.01 19.09
N SER A 572 -11.04 -9.75 19.74
CA SER A 572 -11.16 -9.65 21.20
C SER A 572 -11.67 -10.96 21.80
N GLN A 573 -11.18 -11.29 23.00
CA GLN A 573 -11.80 -12.25 23.91
C GLN A 573 -12.93 -11.56 24.69
N TRP A 574 -13.88 -12.33 25.21
CA TRP A 574 -15.04 -11.77 25.93
C TRP A 574 -15.32 -12.51 27.24
N LEU A 575 -15.68 -11.75 28.26
CA LEU A 575 -16.15 -12.21 29.57
C LEU A 575 -17.68 -12.05 29.63
N CYS A 576 -18.39 -13.15 29.92
CA CYS A 576 -19.86 -13.20 30.02
C CYS A 576 -20.61 -12.57 28.83
N GLU A 577 -20.05 -12.67 27.61
CA GLU A 577 -20.56 -12.10 26.34
C GLU A 577 -20.70 -10.55 26.29
N GLU A 578 -20.63 -9.83 27.42
CA GLU A 578 -20.79 -8.36 27.46
C GLU A 578 -19.48 -7.56 27.50
N MET A 579 -18.43 -8.05 28.16
CA MET A 579 -17.21 -7.27 28.42
C MET A 579 -15.99 -7.80 27.65
N PRO A 580 -15.19 -6.94 26.98
CA PRO A 580 -13.93 -7.35 26.36
C PRO A 580 -12.92 -7.77 27.43
N LEU A 581 -12.23 -8.88 27.19
CA LEU A 581 -11.30 -9.52 28.11
C LEU A 581 -9.86 -9.41 27.59
N ILE A 582 -8.95 -8.95 28.46
CA ILE A 582 -7.50 -8.88 28.24
C ILE A 582 -6.81 -9.84 29.21
N VAL A 583 -5.94 -10.70 28.69
CA VAL A 583 -5.12 -11.62 29.50
C VAL A 583 -3.74 -11.01 29.68
N SER A 584 -3.28 -10.83 30.92
CA SER A 584 -1.99 -10.22 31.23
C SER A 584 -1.38 -10.77 32.53
N THR A 585 -0.06 -10.89 32.56
CA THR A 585 0.72 -11.32 33.73
C THR A 585 0.98 -10.19 34.74
N PHE A 586 0.46 -8.98 34.51
CA PHE A 586 0.54 -7.88 35.49
C PHE A 586 -0.48 -7.99 36.63
N VAL A 587 -1.60 -8.71 36.42
CA VAL A 587 -2.66 -8.95 37.40
C VAL A 587 -2.36 -10.22 38.19
N ALA A 588 -2.64 -10.24 39.50
CA ALA A 588 -2.37 -11.41 40.34
C ALA A 588 -3.25 -12.63 39.98
N ASP A 589 -2.77 -13.84 40.30
CA ASP A 589 -3.34 -15.08 39.77
C ASP A 589 -4.81 -15.33 40.14
N ASP A 590 -5.24 -14.90 41.34
CA ASP A 590 -6.61 -15.03 41.87
C ASP A 590 -7.46 -13.75 41.78
N THR A 591 -7.07 -12.76 40.95
CA THR A 591 -7.80 -11.49 40.79
C THR A 591 -8.29 -11.23 39.36
N ILE A 592 -9.42 -10.54 39.28
CA ILE A 592 -10.03 -10.00 38.07
C ILE A 592 -10.22 -8.49 38.29
N LEU A 593 -9.66 -7.67 37.41
CA LEU A 593 -9.95 -6.23 37.37
C LEU A 593 -11.02 -5.95 36.32
N MET A 594 -12.07 -5.23 36.69
CA MET A 594 -13.19 -4.87 35.79
C MET A 594 -13.55 -3.40 35.96
N GLY A 595 -13.62 -2.64 34.86
CA GLY A 595 -14.06 -1.25 34.92
C GLY A 595 -13.64 -0.40 33.73
N ASN A 596 -13.92 0.90 33.82
CA ASN A 596 -13.49 1.88 32.83
C ASN A 596 -12.16 2.51 33.28
N PHE A 597 -11.12 2.26 32.50
CA PHE A 597 -9.74 2.67 32.78
C PHE A 597 -9.42 4.09 32.29
N SER A 598 -10.27 4.75 31.50
CA SER A 598 -10.08 6.15 31.10
C SER A 598 -10.17 7.14 32.27
N PHE A 599 -10.68 6.71 33.43
CA PHE A 599 -10.61 7.45 34.69
C PHE A 599 -9.29 7.27 35.45
N VAL A 600 -8.39 6.40 34.99
CA VAL A 600 -7.00 6.29 35.48
C VAL A 600 -6.12 7.23 34.66
N THR A 601 -5.36 8.06 35.35
CA THR A 601 -4.55 9.12 34.74
C THR A 601 -3.09 8.95 35.09
N ILE A 602 -2.24 8.96 34.07
CA ILE A 602 -0.78 8.97 34.20
C ILE A 602 -0.30 10.41 34.01
N ALA A 603 0.30 10.97 35.06
CA ALA A 603 0.86 12.31 35.06
C ALA A 603 2.37 12.28 34.79
N ASN A 604 2.83 13.09 33.85
CA ASN A 604 4.24 13.24 33.51
C ASN A 604 4.70 14.71 33.65
N TRP A 605 5.72 14.93 34.47
CA TRP A 605 6.27 16.26 34.75
C TRP A 605 7.37 16.66 33.76
N ILE A 606 8.31 15.74 33.50
CA ILE A 606 9.51 15.98 32.70
C ILE A 606 9.73 14.74 31.83
N GLY A 607 10.01 14.96 30.53
CA GLY A 607 10.30 13.90 29.57
C GLY A 607 11.43 12.96 30.00
N SER A 608 11.50 11.80 29.34
CA SER A 608 12.53 10.79 29.59
C SER A 608 13.93 11.37 29.46
N THR A 609 14.77 11.19 30.48
CA THR A 609 16.19 11.57 30.42
C THR A 609 17.06 10.33 30.52
N LEU A 610 18.19 10.33 29.79
CA LEU A 610 19.17 9.25 29.82
C LEU A 610 20.53 9.75 30.32
N ASP A 611 21.05 9.08 31.34
CA ASP A 611 22.37 9.28 31.95
C ASP A 611 23.26 8.06 31.68
N VAL A 612 24.57 8.28 31.60
CA VAL A 612 25.58 7.23 31.34
C VAL A 612 26.76 7.38 32.29
N ASP A 613 26.71 6.59 33.35
CA ASP A 613 27.64 6.64 34.46
C ASP A 613 28.90 5.81 34.19
N THR A 614 30.00 6.53 33.99
CA THR A 614 31.37 6.01 33.81
C THR A 614 32.22 6.11 35.09
N THR A 615 31.57 6.34 36.25
CA THR A 615 32.21 6.65 37.53
C THR A 615 31.99 5.55 38.58
N THR A 616 30.75 5.12 38.82
CA THR A 616 30.41 4.19 39.93
C THR A 616 31.10 2.84 39.80
N TYR A 617 31.23 2.31 38.58
CA TYR A 617 31.86 1.02 38.30
C TYR A 617 33.20 1.13 37.53
N ARG A 618 33.89 2.26 37.71
CA ARG A 618 35.19 2.53 37.07
C ARG A 618 36.27 1.49 37.41
N SER A 619 36.20 0.87 38.58
CA SER A 619 37.11 -0.20 39.02
C SER A 619 36.90 -1.54 38.30
N SER A 620 35.70 -1.82 37.78
CA SER A 620 35.38 -3.04 37.04
C SER A 620 35.27 -2.82 35.52
N LEU A 621 35.57 -1.61 35.03
CA LEU A 621 35.37 -1.20 33.64
C LEU A 621 33.93 -1.44 33.14
N THR A 622 32.93 -1.17 33.99
CA THR A 622 31.52 -1.23 33.64
C THR A 622 30.96 0.19 33.50
N THR A 623 30.15 0.43 32.47
CA THR A 623 29.38 1.67 32.28
C THR A 623 27.92 1.37 32.56
N VAL A 624 27.19 2.27 33.22
CA VAL A 624 25.77 2.06 33.56
C VAL A 624 24.91 3.07 32.82
N PHE A 625 24.03 2.56 31.95
CA PHE A 625 23.00 3.36 31.29
C PHE A 625 21.81 3.46 32.25
N ARG A 626 21.36 4.68 32.55
CA ARG A 626 20.24 4.95 33.46
C ARG A 626 19.21 5.83 32.79
N ASN A 627 17.97 5.38 32.79
CA ASN A 627 16.83 6.15 32.34
C ASN A 627 16.04 6.66 33.55
N TYR A 628 15.64 7.93 33.54
CA TYR A 628 14.90 8.60 34.60
C TYR A 628 13.64 9.27 34.07
N HIS A 629 12.52 9.05 34.76
CA HIS A 629 11.21 9.67 34.52
C HIS A 629 10.64 10.23 35.82
N TYR A 630 9.85 11.30 35.72
CA TYR A 630 9.07 11.85 36.83
C TYR A 630 7.58 11.69 36.56
N LEU A 631 6.99 10.66 37.17
CA LEU A 631 5.65 10.16 36.88
C LEU A 631 4.82 10.05 38.16
N ASP A 632 3.50 10.05 38.02
CA ASP A 632 2.54 9.66 39.07
C ASP A 632 1.29 9.06 38.44
N ILE A 633 0.58 8.23 39.18
CA ILE A 633 -0.51 7.40 38.66
C ILE A 633 -1.67 7.49 39.64
N VAL A 634 -2.82 8.03 39.22
CA VAL A 634 -3.99 8.20 40.09
C VAL A 634 -5.28 7.89 39.35
N GLN A 635 -6.17 7.16 40.02
CA GLN A 635 -7.55 6.92 39.59
C GLN A 635 -8.45 8.07 40.08
N LYS A 636 -9.05 8.83 39.16
CA LYS A 636 -9.95 9.97 39.46
C LYS A 636 -11.20 9.56 40.25
N HIS A 637 -11.63 8.32 40.06
CA HIS A 637 -12.84 7.74 40.62
C HIS A 637 -12.55 6.29 41.06
N PRO A 638 -12.21 6.01 42.34
CA PRO A 638 -12.00 4.64 42.86
C PRO A 638 -13.15 3.66 42.58
N GLU A 639 -14.35 4.18 42.38
CA GLU A 639 -15.54 3.47 41.94
C GLU A 639 -15.49 2.99 40.47
N SER A 640 -14.59 3.55 39.64
CA SER A 640 -14.51 3.27 38.19
C SER A 640 -13.94 1.89 37.83
N VAL A 641 -13.26 1.25 38.78
CA VAL A 641 -12.64 -0.08 38.64
C VAL A 641 -12.91 -0.89 39.91
N ILE A 642 -13.32 -2.13 39.72
CA ILE A 642 -13.50 -3.13 40.78
C ILE A 642 -12.40 -4.18 40.67
N GLN A 643 -11.81 -4.52 41.82
CA GLN A 643 -10.97 -5.70 41.98
C GLN A 643 -11.83 -6.81 42.61
N LEU A 644 -12.23 -7.79 41.79
CA LEU A 644 -12.85 -9.03 42.27
C LEU A 644 -11.75 -10.05 42.54
N LYS A 645 -11.61 -10.46 43.80
CA LYS A 645 -10.65 -11.47 44.23
C LYS A 645 -11.34 -12.78 44.60
N VAL A 646 -10.81 -13.91 44.15
CA VAL A 646 -11.28 -15.21 44.62
C VAL A 646 -10.90 -15.36 46.10
N LYS A 647 -11.90 -15.66 46.92
CA LYS A 647 -11.74 -15.87 48.35
C LYS A 647 -10.96 -17.16 48.59
N ALA A 648 -9.94 -17.10 49.45
CA ALA A 648 -9.08 -18.23 49.82
C ALA A 648 -9.82 -19.30 50.65
#